data_AF-A0AAE1AS55-F1
#
_entry.id   AF-A0AAE1AS55-F1
#
_cell.length_a   1.000
_cell.length_b   1.000
_cell.length_c   1.000
_cell.angle_alpha   90.00
_cell.angle_beta   90.00
_cell.angle_gamma   90.00
#
_symmetry.space_group_name_H-M   'P 1'
#
loop_
_entity.id
_entity.type
_entity.pdbx_description
1 polymer ?
#
loop_
_entity_poly.entity_id
_entity_poly.type
_entity_poly.pdbx_seq_one_letter_code
_entity_poly.pdbx_strand_id
1 'polypeptide(L)'
;MLYQLDNLAHRETLINTLALNHIRAKFSEGMRNGKRLGLCRESQTNWRHTFTWILVCGSHNLTLFCGVSLCLAVYFFICGTNKRDIPRRFKTIFARQNTALSAQHANQTFNSASMRNIMHRASGKVHRGSESWPCTANLRSSRLNPSFSFGDQERSVSKSAHISPDDDENLPLSRNVGMFFDKAAALLEAKVVEEFKNQPRQKRSLEDEMKLIKGTLAVIKPCSFIISLSFPIRRDNGTIEVVRAYRAQHKQHRLPSKGGIRYSANVDYDEVTALAALMTYKCALVNAPFGGAKAGVQIDPKKYSEGELERITRRLTVELSKKGFIHPGIDVPAPDMGTGEREMCWIADTYANIVGFSDINARACITGKPVTQGGINGRTSATGKGVFVGIKYFITDKKCMDAIGLKTGFKGKTFIVQGFGNVGFHAARYLTEAGATCLGVAEVEANLYNKNGIDPVALDEHRRQTSSLAGFPGAQTYQGENMLCEKCDILVAAACERVITAKVAHKIQAKIIAEGANGPVTPGADRVLMDKKVLVIPDLFINAGGVTVSYFEWLKNLNHVSYGRLTSKFERDSNLHIIESVEKSINTWLEGGRSKGVNLKPDPKVKDKLLGYASEKDIVHAGLEHTMERAAEVIMSTTKTYNLGLDIRTAAYLVSIEKIYNFYREAGVSSVI
;
A
#
# COMPACT_ATOMS: atom_id res chain seq x y z
N MET A 1 -9.95 34.03 42.64
CA MET A 1 -9.98 34.16 41.16
C MET A 1 -10.35 32.85 40.46
N LEU A 2 -9.73 31.70 40.76
CA LEU A 2 -10.09 30.41 40.12
C LEU A 2 -11.54 29.94 40.41
N TYR A 3 -12.06 30.17 41.62
CA TYR A 3 -13.45 29.81 41.99
C TYR A 3 -14.55 30.67 41.31
N GLN A 4 -14.19 31.84 40.76
CA GLN A 4 -15.11 32.68 39.99
C GLN A 4 -15.10 32.36 38.49
N LEU A 5 -14.00 31.79 37.97
CA LEU A 5 -13.87 31.37 36.57
C LEU A 5 -14.67 30.08 36.29
N ASP A 6 -14.69 29.13 37.23
CA ASP A 6 -15.48 27.89 37.08
C ASP A 6 -17.00 28.15 37.10
N ASN A 7 -17.48 29.13 37.88
CA ASN A 7 -18.90 29.49 37.94
C ASN A 7 -19.41 30.20 36.67
N LEU A 8 -18.52 30.87 35.93
CA LEU A 8 -18.84 31.52 34.64
C LEU A 8 -18.90 30.50 33.50
N ALA A 9 -17.93 29.58 33.44
CA ALA A 9 -17.90 28.51 32.43
C ALA A 9 -19.10 27.54 32.57
N HIS A 10 -19.53 27.25 33.81
CA HIS A 10 -20.69 26.38 34.03
C HIS A 10 -22.03 27.03 33.64
N ARG A 11 -22.18 28.36 33.86
CA ARG A 11 -23.37 29.10 33.43
C ARG A 11 -23.48 29.26 31.92
N GLU A 12 -22.36 29.47 31.21
CA GLU A 12 -22.34 29.55 29.74
C GLU A 12 -22.67 28.22 29.08
N THR A 13 -22.20 27.11 29.64
CA THR A 13 -22.48 25.76 29.12
C THR A 13 -23.97 25.39 29.31
N LEU A 14 -24.57 25.81 30.43
CA LEU A 14 -25.99 25.58 30.72
C LEU A 14 -26.92 26.37 29.78
N ILE A 15 -26.60 27.63 29.50
CA ILE A 15 -27.38 28.50 28.61
C ILE A 15 -27.32 28.01 27.16
N ASN A 16 -26.14 27.61 26.68
CA ASN A 16 -25.97 27.05 25.33
C ASN A 16 -26.71 25.72 25.16
N THR A 17 -26.74 24.88 26.20
CA THR A 17 -27.44 23.58 26.18
C THR A 17 -28.96 23.76 26.21
N LEU A 18 -29.48 24.71 27.00
CA LEU A 18 -30.91 25.04 27.03
C LEU A 18 -31.40 25.67 25.71
N ALA A 19 -30.59 26.53 25.09
CA ALA A 19 -30.91 27.13 23.79
C ALA A 19 -30.94 26.08 22.66
N LEU A 20 -29.95 25.17 22.61
CA LEU A 20 -29.90 24.08 21.64
C LEU A 20 -31.04 23.07 21.82
N ASN A 21 -31.41 22.76 23.07
CA ASN A 21 -32.53 21.85 23.36
C ASN A 21 -33.90 22.48 23.01
N HIS A 22 -34.08 23.79 23.19
CA HIS A 22 -35.30 24.48 22.79
C HIS A 22 -35.43 24.56 21.25
N ILE A 23 -34.32 24.76 20.54
CA ILE A 23 -34.26 24.71 19.07
C ILE A 23 -34.58 23.29 18.56
N ARG A 24 -34.02 22.25 19.18
CA ARG A 24 -34.30 20.83 18.85
C ARG A 24 -35.77 20.46 19.09
N ALA A 25 -36.36 20.93 20.19
CA ALA A 25 -37.76 20.68 20.51
C ALA A 25 -38.71 21.28 19.47
N LYS A 26 -38.50 22.55 19.07
CA LYS A 26 -39.30 23.20 18.02
C LYS A 26 -39.10 22.57 16.63
N PHE A 27 -37.90 22.08 16.32
CA PHE A 27 -37.62 21.37 15.07
C PHE A 27 -38.32 19.99 15.02
N SER A 28 -38.36 19.28 16.16
CA SER A 28 -39.06 18.00 16.29
C SER A 28 -40.59 18.16 16.26
N GLU A 29 -41.12 19.27 16.75
CA GLU A 29 -42.56 19.61 16.69
C GLU A 29 -43.00 19.95 15.26
N GLY A 30 -42.15 20.66 14.50
CA GLY A 30 -42.39 20.98 13.10
C GLY A 30 -42.35 19.77 12.16
N MET A 31 -41.50 18.77 12.45
CA MET A 31 -41.45 17.54 11.65
C MET A 31 -42.59 16.55 11.94
N ARG A 32 -43.18 16.55 13.14
CA ARG A 32 -44.31 15.65 13.48
C ARG A 32 -45.63 16.05 12.83
N ASN A 33 -45.81 17.30 12.43
CA ASN A 33 -47.12 17.84 11.97
C ASN A 33 -47.27 18.03 10.45
N GLY A 34 -46.35 17.49 9.63
CA GLY A 34 -46.61 17.20 8.21
C GLY A 34 -47.24 18.30 7.34
N LYS A 35 -46.86 19.59 7.50
CA LYS A 35 -47.33 20.68 6.63
C LYS A 35 -46.16 21.43 5.96
N ARG A 36 -46.24 21.57 4.63
CA ARG A 36 -45.33 22.38 3.79
C ARG A 36 -45.30 23.82 4.31
N LEU A 37 -44.11 24.34 4.60
CA LEU A 37 -43.90 25.71 5.08
C LEU A 37 -43.98 26.73 3.92
N GLY A 38 -45.15 27.34 3.77
CA GLY A 38 -45.24 28.74 3.33
C GLY A 38 -45.15 29.64 4.56
N LEU A 39 -44.18 30.55 4.62
CA LEU A 39 -43.90 31.35 5.82
C LEU A 39 -44.81 32.59 5.90
N CYS A 40 -45.57 32.68 6.99
CA CYS A 40 -46.43 33.81 7.37
C CYS A 40 -45.62 35.00 7.95
N ARG A 41 -46.09 36.23 7.70
CA ARG A 41 -45.42 37.52 7.98
C ARG A 41 -45.08 37.79 9.46
N GLU A 42 -45.73 37.14 10.42
CA GLU A 42 -45.44 37.34 11.86
C GLU A 42 -44.13 36.70 12.34
N SER A 43 -43.60 35.73 11.59
CA SER A 43 -42.32 35.11 11.94
C SER A 43 -41.12 36.03 11.73
N GLN A 44 -41.17 36.99 10.79
CA GLN A 44 -40.03 37.85 10.46
C GLN A 44 -39.67 38.89 11.54
N THR A 45 -40.64 39.28 12.37
CA THR A 45 -40.46 40.33 13.39
C THR A 45 -39.70 39.82 14.62
N ASN A 46 -39.94 38.57 15.02
CA ASN A 46 -39.23 37.95 16.16
C ASN A 46 -37.75 37.68 15.86
N TRP A 47 -37.41 37.29 14.62
CA TRP A 47 -36.00 37.06 14.24
C TRP A 47 -35.16 38.35 14.22
N ARG A 48 -35.78 39.51 13.95
CA ARG A 48 -35.09 40.82 13.96
C ARG A 48 -34.69 41.27 15.37
N HIS A 49 -35.53 41.03 16.39
CA HIS A 49 -35.19 41.38 17.78
C HIS A 49 -34.09 40.48 18.34
N THR A 50 -34.09 39.18 18.03
CA THR A 50 -33.06 38.25 18.48
C THR A 50 -31.69 38.55 17.85
N PHE A 51 -31.65 38.94 16.57
CA PHE A 51 -30.40 39.32 15.89
C PHE A 51 -29.81 40.63 16.38
N THR A 52 -30.65 41.60 16.74
CA THR A 52 -30.19 42.91 17.26
C THR A 52 -29.58 42.76 18.66
N TRP A 53 -30.09 41.82 19.48
CA TRP A 53 -29.54 41.52 20.80
C TRP A 53 -28.16 40.84 20.73
N ILE A 54 -27.93 39.95 19.76
CA ILE A 54 -26.64 39.26 19.55
C ILE A 54 -25.55 40.23 19.06
N LEU A 55 -25.92 41.26 18.26
CA LEU A 55 -24.97 42.25 17.73
C LEU A 55 -24.54 43.31 18.76
N VAL A 56 -25.36 43.62 19.77
CA VAL A 56 -25.03 44.62 20.80
C VAL A 56 -24.16 44.03 21.92
N CYS A 57 -24.27 42.73 22.20
CA CYS A 57 -23.49 42.08 23.28
C CYS A 57 -22.15 41.46 22.82
N GLY A 58 -21.86 41.41 21.52
CA GLY A 58 -20.73 40.67 20.94
C GLY A 58 -19.62 41.54 20.35
N SER A 59 -19.02 42.44 21.11
CA SER A 59 -17.91 43.27 20.62
C SER A 59 -16.51 42.78 21.01
N HIS A 60 -16.33 41.73 21.83
CA HIS A 60 -15.00 41.30 22.31
C HIS A 60 -14.69 39.79 22.31
N ASN A 61 -15.27 38.93 21.47
CA ASN A 61 -14.81 37.54 21.35
C ASN A 61 -15.02 36.88 19.97
N LEU A 62 -13.98 36.19 19.46
CA LEU A 62 -13.89 35.62 18.10
C LEU A 62 -14.79 34.39 17.87
N THR A 63 -15.22 33.70 18.94
CA THR A 63 -15.95 32.43 18.86
C THR A 63 -17.44 32.61 18.51
N LEU A 64 -18.05 33.75 18.87
CA LEU A 64 -19.43 34.09 18.48
C LEU A 64 -19.56 34.40 16.97
N PHE A 65 -18.47 34.84 16.32
CA PHE A 65 -18.46 35.21 14.89
C PHE A 65 -18.65 34.01 13.95
N CYS A 66 -18.21 32.82 14.36
CA CYS A 66 -18.41 31.58 13.60
C CYS A 66 -19.88 31.12 13.64
N GLY A 67 -20.58 31.31 14.76
CA GLY A 67 -21.99 30.96 14.90
C GLY A 67 -22.91 31.82 14.03
N VAL A 68 -22.62 33.12 13.92
CA VAL A 68 -23.39 34.06 13.08
C VAL A 68 -23.21 33.76 11.59
N SER A 69 -22.00 33.37 11.18
CA SER A 69 -21.68 33.00 9.79
C SER A 69 -22.39 31.70 9.36
N LEU A 70 -22.51 30.72 10.28
CA LEU A 70 -23.22 29.47 10.02
C LEU A 70 -24.73 29.69 9.91
N CYS A 71 -25.31 30.55 10.76
CA CYS A 71 -26.73 30.91 10.71
C CYS A 71 -27.09 31.68 9.42
N LEU A 72 -26.21 32.56 8.94
CA LEU A 72 -26.37 33.25 7.66
C LEU A 72 -26.28 32.30 6.47
N ALA A 73 -25.34 31.35 6.48
CA ALA A 73 -25.21 30.33 5.44
C ALA A 73 -26.45 29.43 5.35
N VAL A 74 -27.02 29.04 6.49
CA VAL A 74 -28.28 28.28 6.56
C VAL A 74 -29.48 29.12 6.07
N TYR A 75 -29.53 30.40 6.40
CA TYR A 75 -30.57 31.32 5.90
C TYR A 75 -30.53 31.47 4.36
N PHE A 76 -29.34 31.59 3.76
CA PHE A 76 -29.17 31.64 2.30
C PHE A 76 -29.49 30.32 1.62
N PHE A 77 -29.16 29.18 2.26
CA PHE A 77 -29.44 27.84 1.74
C PHE A 77 -30.96 27.53 1.74
N ILE A 78 -31.69 28.06 2.73
CA ILE A 78 -33.15 27.85 2.85
C ILE A 78 -33.96 28.85 2.00
N CYS A 79 -33.50 30.09 1.81
CA CYS A 79 -34.32 31.14 1.17
C CYS A 79 -34.08 31.37 -0.34
N GLY A 80 -33.11 30.71 -0.96
CA GLY A 80 -32.98 30.65 -2.44
C GLY A 80 -33.01 32.00 -3.18
N THR A 81 -32.33 33.03 -2.68
CA THR A 81 -32.36 34.37 -3.30
C THR A 81 -31.25 34.59 -4.34
N ASN A 82 -31.63 35.21 -5.46
CA ASN A 82 -30.77 35.49 -6.62
C ASN A 82 -29.86 36.71 -6.35
N LYS A 83 -28.60 36.69 -6.84
CA LYS A 83 -27.51 37.64 -6.49
C LYS A 83 -27.75 39.15 -6.75
N ARG A 84 -28.91 39.59 -7.24
CA ARG A 84 -29.16 40.99 -7.65
C ARG A 84 -29.77 41.89 -6.57
N ASP A 85 -30.36 41.35 -5.49
CA ASP A 85 -31.03 42.14 -4.45
C ASP A 85 -30.21 42.33 -3.16
N ILE A 86 -28.94 42.69 -3.29
CA ILE A 86 -28.10 43.05 -2.13
C ILE A 86 -28.15 44.58 -1.91
N PRO A 87 -28.66 45.07 -0.77
CA PRO A 87 -28.71 46.51 -0.47
C PRO A 87 -27.32 47.15 -0.49
N ARG A 88 -27.21 48.36 -1.07
CA ARG A 88 -25.94 49.10 -1.26
C ARG A 88 -25.06 49.20 0.00
N ARG A 89 -25.63 49.23 1.21
CA ARG A 89 -24.87 49.29 2.49
C ARG A 89 -24.05 48.03 2.78
N PHE A 90 -24.45 46.84 2.31
CA PHE A 90 -23.69 45.60 2.51
C PHE A 90 -22.47 45.49 1.57
N LYS A 91 -22.55 46.05 0.36
CA LYS A 91 -21.42 46.12 -0.58
C LYS A 91 -20.30 47.04 -0.07
N THR A 92 -20.64 48.12 0.63
CA THR A 92 -19.65 49.05 1.21
C THR A 92 -18.90 48.46 2.41
N ILE A 93 -19.53 47.56 3.18
CA ILE A 93 -18.89 46.87 4.31
C ILE A 93 -17.91 45.80 3.81
N PHE A 94 -18.28 45.04 2.78
CA PHE A 94 -17.40 44.06 2.14
C PHE A 94 -16.19 44.72 1.46
N ALA A 95 -16.39 45.88 0.81
CA ALA A 95 -15.30 46.64 0.20
C ALA A 95 -14.30 47.19 1.23
N ARG A 96 -14.77 47.68 2.39
CA ARG A 96 -13.91 48.14 3.49
C ARG A 96 -13.13 46.99 4.16
N GLN A 97 -13.69 45.78 4.21
CA GLN A 97 -13.01 44.60 4.75
C GLN A 97 -11.89 44.09 3.84
N ASN A 98 -12.06 44.10 2.51
CA ASN A 98 -10.98 43.68 1.60
C ASN A 98 -9.78 44.64 1.64
N THR A 99 -10.00 45.94 1.83
CA THR A 99 -8.90 46.90 2.06
C THR A 99 -8.21 46.69 3.41
N ALA A 100 -8.93 46.31 4.47
CA ALA A 100 -8.35 46.04 5.79
C ALA A 100 -7.57 44.72 5.86
N LEU A 101 -8.05 43.66 5.19
CA LEU A 101 -7.35 42.38 5.05
C LEU A 101 -6.10 42.50 4.15
N SER A 102 -6.15 43.33 3.10
CA SER A 102 -4.96 43.64 2.30
C SER A 102 -3.90 44.44 3.07
N ALA A 103 -4.31 45.31 3.99
CA ALA A 103 -3.42 46.07 4.87
C ALA A 103 -2.83 45.21 6.02
N GLN A 104 -3.56 44.19 6.50
CA GLN A 104 -3.03 43.21 7.47
C GLN A 104 -2.11 42.17 6.84
N HIS A 105 -2.34 41.76 5.59
CA HIS A 105 -1.41 40.86 4.87
C HIS A 105 -0.14 41.57 4.37
N ALA A 106 -0.19 42.88 4.11
CA ALA A 106 1.02 43.68 3.81
C ALA A 106 1.93 43.91 5.03
N ASN A 107 1.42 43.71 6.26
CA ASN A 107 2.14 43.94 7.51
C ASN A 107 2.80 42.69 8.12
N GLN A 108 2.89 41.57 7.38
CA GLN A 108 3.61 40.36 7.84
C GLN A 108 4.75 39.90 6.93
N THR A 109 5.16 40.70 5.95
CA THR A 109 6.34 40.41 5.13
C THR A 109 7.14 41.67 4.83
N PHE A 110 7.83 42.24 5.81
CA PHE A 110 8.99 43.11 5.57
C PHE A 110 9.77 43.30 6.88
N ASN A 111 10.79 42.48 7.09
CA ASN A 111 11.85 42.78 8.07
C ASN A 111 13.18 42.82 7.30
N SER A 112 13.39 43.93 6.57
CA SER A 112 14.64 44.25 5.86
C SER A 112 15.37 45.37 6.60
N ALA A 113 15.80 45.07 7.83
CA ALA A 113 16.61 45.97 8.65
C ALA A 113 17.76 45.22 9.36
N SER A 114 18.45 44.33 8.63
CA SER A 114 19.76 43.78 9.03
C SER A 114 20.74 43.62 7.86
N MET A 115 20.49 44.29 6.72
CA MET A 115 21.32 44.14 5.51
C MET A 115 21.57 45.48 4.79
N ARG A 116 21.68 46.57 5.54
CA ARG A 116 22.09 47.89 5.02
C ARG A 116 23.28 48.54 5.72
N ASN A 117 23.95 47.83 6.64
CA ASN A 117 25.16 48.30 7.32
C ASN A 117 26.43 47.44 7.07
N ILE A 118 26.44 46.60 6.03
CA ILE A 118 27.63 45.83 5.61
C ILE A 118 27.81 45.89 4.07
N MET A 119 27.63 47.08 3.49
CA MET A 119 28.08 47.40 2.11
C MET A 119 28.50 48.87 2.01
N HIS A 120 29.37 49.29 2.92
CA HIS A 120 30.17 50.52 2.78
C HIS A 120 31.51 50.33 3.50
N ARG A 121 32.31 49.38 3.00
CA ARG A 121 33.75 49.23 3.28
C ARG A 121 34.31 48.17 2.33
N ALA A 122 34.66 48.56 1.11
CA ALA A 122 35.70 47.97 0.26
C ALA A 122 35.60 48.55 -1.16
N SER A 123 35.76 49.87 -1.29
CA SER A 123 36.16 50.50 -2.55
C SER A 123 37.65 50.78 -2.45
N GLY A 124 38.47 50.05 -3.22
CA GLY A 124 39.87 50.41 -3.47
C GLY A 124 40.87 49.26 -3.34
N LYS A 125 41.22 48.64 -4.46
CA LYS A 125 42.59 48.66 -5.04
C LYS A 125 42.69 47.64 -6.18
N VAL A 126 42.92 48.18 -7.36
CA VAL A 126 43.36 47.49 -8.59
C VAL A 126 44.85 47.19 -8.46
N HIS A 127 45.28 45.95 -8.70
CA HIS A 127 46.63 45.66 -9.21
C HIS A 127 46.61 44.49 -10.19
N ARG A 128 47.28 44.72 -11.33
CA ARG A 128 47.48 43.81 -12.45
C ARG A 128 48.59 42.82 -12.11
N GLY A 129 48.45 41.58 -12.59
CA GLY A 129 49.52 40.58 -12.59
C GLY A 129 49.20 39.53 -13.64
N SER A 130 49.79 39.70 -14.81
CA SER A 130 49.78 38.79 -15.96
C SER A 130 50.74 37.64 -15.75
N GLU A 131 50.32 36.41 -16.05
CA GLU A 131 51.22 35.33 -16.46
C GLU A 131 50.45 34.29 -17.27
N SER A 132 51.11 33.75 -18.28
CA SER A 132 50.47 33.15 -19.45
C SER A 132 51.35 32.02 -20.01
N TRP A 133 50.69 30.95 -20.52
CA TRP A 133 51.16 29.85 -21.40
C TRP A 133 51.78 28.58 -20.75
N PRO A 134 51.79 27.41 -21.44
CA PRO A 134 50.78 26.79 -22.34
C PRO A 134 50.57 25.27 -22.11
N CYS A 135 49.47 24.69 -22.61
CA CYS A 135 49.49 23.31 -23.15
C CYS A 135 48.16 22.93 -23.83
N THR A 136 48.21 22.82 -25.16
CA THR A 136 47.29 22.07 -26.00
C THR A 136 47.66 20.58 -25.98
N ALA A 137 46.75 19.70 -25.55
CA ALA A 137 46.65 18.32 -26.06
C ALA A 137 45.40 17.58 -25.54
N ASN A 138 44.54 17.18 -26.48
CA ASN A 138 43.67 15.99 -26.47
C ASN A 138 42.72 15.75 -25.28
N LEU A 139 41.51 16.28 -25.37
CA LEU A 139 40.31 15.64 -24.82
C LEU A 139 39.31 15.39 -25.95
N ARG A 140 39.27 14.15 -26.43
CA ARG A 140 38.17 13.64 -27.26
C ARG A 140 36.89 13.71 -26.42
N SER A 141 35.99 14.58 -26.84
CA SER A 141 34.63 14.68 -26.34
C SER A 141 33.86 13.40 -26.64
N SER A 142 33.62 12.55 -25.64
CA SER A 142 32.46 11.65 -25.66
C SER A 142 31.23 12.51 -25.42
N ARG A 143 30.54 12.86 -26.52
CA ARG A 143 29.28 13.60 -26.49
C ARG A 143 28.28 12.87 -25.59
N LEU A 144 27.95 13.47 -24.46
CA LEU A 144 26.67 13.26 -23.79
C LEU A 144 25.60 13.72 -24.78
N ASN A 145 24.82 12.79 -25.33
CA ASN A 145 23.64 13.10 -26.14
C ASN A 145 22.50 13.53 -25.21
N PRO A 146 21.98 14.76 -25.28
CA PRO A 146 20.68 15.12 -24.72
C PRO A 146 19.70 15.20 -25.90
N SER A 147 19.13 14.06 -26.28
CA SER A 147 18.03 14.03 -27.24
C SER A 147 17.12 12.84 -26.93
N PHE A 148 16.33 12.95 -25.86
CA PHE A 148 15.09 12.20 -25.76
C PHE A 148 14.04 12.96 -26.57
N SER A 149 13.97 12.62 -27.86
CA SER A 149 12.89 13.06 -28.73
C SER A 149 11.59 12.37 -28.30
N PHE A 150 10.62 13.16 -27.85
CA PHE A 150 9.21 12.79 -27.82
C PHE A 150 8.76 12.54 -29.28
N GLY A 151 8.90 11.31 -29.76
CA GLY A 151 8.59 10.98 -31.17
C GLY A 151 8.30 9.50 -31.45
N ASP A 152 8.80 8.55 -30.65
CA ASP A 152 8.68 7.11 -30.96
C ASP A 152 7.56 6.38 -30.20
N GLN A 153 6.45 7.06 -29.88
CA GLN A 153 5.27 6.41 -29.28
C GLN A 153 4.14 6.11 -30.27
N GLU A 154 4.26 6.49 -31.54
CA GLU A 154 3.27 6.17 -32.58
C GLU A 154 3.79 5.13 -33.56
N ARG A 155 3.76 3.85 -33.15
CA ARG A 155 3.56 2.65 -33.99
C ARG A 155 3.96 1.38 -33.23
N SER A 156 3.06 0.85 -32.39
CA SER A 156 3.05 -0.58 -32.08
C SER A 156 1.71 -1.03 -31.49
N VAL A 157 0.63 -0.82 -32.24
CA VAL A 157 -0.58 -1.63 -32.07
C VAL A 157 -0.65 -2.48 -33.34
N SER A 158 -0.63 -3.80 -33.19
CA SER A 158 -0.54 -4.84 -34.25
C SER A 158 0.87 -5.22 -34.75
N LYS A 159 1.55 -6.05 -33.95
CA LYS A 159 2.47 -7.17 -34.28
C LYS A 159 3.40 -7.38 -33.08
N SER A 160 3.17 -8.47 -32.35
CA SER A 160 4.05 -8.90 -31.25
C SER A 160 5.42 -9.22 -31.81
N ALA A 161 6.39 -8.32 -31.63
CA ALA A 161 7.78 -8.62 -31.91
C ALA A 161 8.16 -9.85 -31.07
N HIS A 162 8.66 -10.90 -31.73
CA HIS A 162 9.30 -12.00 -31.05
C HIS A 162 10.48 -11.44 -30.24
N ILE A 163 10.34 -11.41 -28.92
CA ILE A 163 11.49 -11.13 -28.04
C ILE A 163 12.39 -12.34 -28.16
N SER A 164 13.63 -12.15 -28.62
CA SER A 164 14.58 -13.25 -28.64
C SER A 164 14.89 -13.70 -27.21
N PRO A 165 15.28 -14.96 -26.97
CA PRO A 165 15.63 -15.42 -25.62
C PRO A 165 16.79 -14.63 -24.99
N ASP A 166 17.69 -14.07 -25.81
CA ASP A 166 18.81 -13.24 -25.35
C ASP A 166 18.38 -11.81 -25.00
N ASP A 167 17.42 -11.25 -25.72
CA ASP A 167 16.84 -9.95 -25.38
C ASP A 167 16.07 -10.04 -24.06
N ASP A 168 15.28 -11.11 -23.87
CA ASP A 168 14.43 -11.33 -22.69
C ASP A 168 15.22 -11.38 -21.37
N GLU A 169 16.40 -12.01 -21.40
CA GLU A 169 17.30 -12.11 -20.24
C GLU A 169 17.89 -10.75 -19.83
N ASN A 170 18.10 -9.86 -20.79
CA ASN A 170 18.75 -8.56 -20.58
C ASN A 170 17.76 -7.39 -20.42
N LEU A 171 16.44 -7.63 -20.53
CA LEU A 171 15.45 -6.58 -20.37
C LEU A 171 15.51 -5.98 -18.95
N PRO A 172 15.56 -4.64 -18.83
CA PRO A 172 15.43 -3.95 -17.54
C PRO A 172 14.11 -4.35 -16.85
N LEU A 173 14.13 -4.39 -15.52
CA LEU A 173 12.96 -4.82 -14.75
C LEU A 173 11.78 -3.87 -14.97
N SER A 174 12.04 -2.56 -15.11
CA SER A 174 10.99 -1.58 -15.40
C SER A 174 10.31 -1.85 -16.74
N ARG A 175 11.06 -2.34 -17.73
CA ARG A 175 10.53 -2.70 -19.04
C ARG A 175 9.66 -3.95 -18.94
N ASN A 176 10.07 -4.96 -18.17
CA ASN A 176 9.27 -6.16 -17.93
C ASN A 176 7.91 -5.81 -17.32
N VAL A 177 7.90 -5.03 -16.23
CA VAL A 177 6.67 -4.57 -15.58
C VAL A 177 5.84 -3.71 -16.52
N GLY A 178 6.48 -2.84 -17.30
CA GLY A 178 5.84 -1.99 -18.30
C GLY A 178 5.15 -2.79 -19.40
N MET A 179 5.73 -3.91 -19.86
CA MET A 179 5.12 -4.78 -20.87
C MET A 179 3.87 -5.50 -20.35
N PHE A 180 3.89 -5.96 -19.10
CA PHE A 180 2.69 -6.53 -18.46
C PHE A 180 1.59 -5.48 -18.30
N PHE A 181 1.96 -4.24 -17.93
CA PHE A 181 1.03 -3.12 -17.89
C PHE A 181 0.42 -2.83 -19.28
N ASP A 182 1.25 -2.71 -20.31
CA ASP A 182 0.81 -2.35 -21.66
C ASP A 182 -0.18 -3.37 -22.24
N LYS A 183 0.07 -4.67 -22.02
CA LYS A 183 -0.82 -5.75 -22.44
C LYS A 183 -2.21 -5.62 -21.81
N ALA A 184 -2.28 -5.37 -20.50
CA ALA A 184 -3.55 -5.19 -19.79
C ALA A 184 -4.22 -3.85 -20.11
N ALA A 185 -3.44 -2.77 -20.25
CA ALA A 185 -3.94 -1.44 -20.60
C ALA A 185 -4.62 -1.42 -21.98
N ALA A 186 -4.10 -2.15 -22.96
CA ALA A 186 -4.72 -2.28 -24.28
C ALA A 186 -6.09 -2.96 -24.23
N LEU A 187 -6.24 -4.00 -23.39
CA LEU A 187 -7.51 -4.69 -23.18
C LEU A 187 -8.53 -3.80 -22.45
N LEU A 188 -8.06 -3.04 -21.44
CA LEU A 188 -8.90 -2.08 -20.73
C LEU A 188 -9.35 -0.92 -21.64
N GLU A 189 -8.45 -0.39 -22.47
CA GLU A 189 -8.76 0.65 -23.45
C GLU A 189 -9.92 0.20 -24.35
N ALA A 190 -9.84 -1.02 -24.89
CA ALA A 190 -10.91 -1.58 -25.73
C ALA A 190 -12.26 -1.64 -24.99
N LYS A 191 -12.28 -2.15 -23.76
CA LYS A 191 -13.48 -2.21 -22.92
C LYS A 191 -14.07 -0.82 -22.66
N VAL A 192 -13.26 0.14 -22.22
CA VAL A 192 -13.75 1.48 -21.84
C VAL A 192 -14.26 2.26 -23.06
N VAL A 193 -13.62 2.07 -24.22
CA VAL A 193 -14.11 2.65 -25.49
C VAL A 193 -15.47 2.06 -25.87
N GLU A 194 -15.66 0.74 -25.72
CA GLU A 194 -16.94 0.09 -26.00
C GLU A 194 -18.04 0.55 -25.02
N GLU A 195 -17.72 0.63 -23.72
CA GLU A 195 -18.63 1.18 -22.71
C GLU A 195 -19.04 2.61 -23.05
N PHE A 196 -18.12 3.45 -23.52
CA PHE A 196 -18.42 4.81 -23.94
C PHE A 196 -19.34 4.86 -25.17
N LYS A 197 -19.11 4.01 -26.17
CA LYS A 197 -19.98 3.91 -27.36
C LYS A 197 -21.41 3.55 -27.01
N ASN A 198 -21.60 2.69 -26.00
CA ASN A 198 -22.90 2.23 -25.54
C ASN A 198 -23.62 3.22 -24.60
N GLN A 199 -23.01 4.35 -24.24
CA GLN A 199 -23.67 5.35 -23.39
C GLN A 199 -24.75 6.13 -24.17
N PRO A 200 -25.96 6.30 -23.59
CA PRO A 200 -27.08 6.95 -24.27
C PRO A 200 -26.88 8.46 -24.48
N ARG A 201 -25.95 9.09 -23.75
CA ARG A 201 -25.57 10.49 -23.92
C ARG A 201 -24.07 10.65 -23.85
N GLN A 202 -23.47 11.06 -24.96
CA GLN A 202 -22.04 11.33 -25.05
C GLN A 202 -21.78 12.82 -24.79
N LYS A 203 -20.94 13.13 -23.80
CA LYS A 203 -20.58 14.51 -23.44
C LYS A 203 -19.49 15.12 -24.33
N ARG A 204 -18.78 14.29 -25.10
CA ARG A 204 -17.67 14.64 -25.97
C ARG A 204 -17.61 13.69 -27.16
N SER A 205 -16.79 14.03 -28.16
CA SER A 205 -16.58 13.15 -29.32
C SER A 205 -15.87 11.86 -28.90
N LEU A 206 -16.04 10.79 -29.70
CA LEU A 206 -15.33 9.52 -29.49
C LEU A 206 -13.81 9.72 -29.54
N GLU A 207 -13.32 10.57 -30.43
CA GLU A 207 -11.90 10.86 -30.58
C GLU A 207 -11.33 11.52 -29.31
N ASP A 208 -12.05 12.48 -28.74
CA ASP A 208 -11.64 13.16 -27.51
C ASP A 208 -11.67 12.23 -26.30
N GLU A 209 -12.65 11.33 -26.22
CA GLU A 209 -12.67 10.30 -25.18
C GLU A 209 -11.47 9.34 -25.32
N MET A 210 -11.18 8.86 -26.52
CA MET A 210 -10.03 7.98 -26.76
C MET A 210 -8.71 8.65 -26.36
N LYS A 211 -8.53 9.94 -26.68
CA LYS A 211 -7.36 10.73 -26.22
C LYS A 211 -7.29 10.78 -24.70
N LEU A 212 -8.42 10.99 -24.01
CA LEU A 212 -8.44 11.01 -22.56
C LEU A 212 -8.13 9.63 -21.95
N ILE A 213 -8.70 8.55 -22.49
CA ILE A 213 -8.44 7.18 -22.01
C ILE A 213 -6.93 6.90 -22.08
N LYS A 214 -6.34 7.13 -23.26
CA LYS A 214 -4.89 6.96 -23.48
C LYS A 214 -4.05 7.85 -22.57
N GLY A 215 -4.42 9.12 -22.45
CA GLY A 215 -3.74 10.07 -21.55
C GLY A 215 -3.80 9.63 -20.09
N THR A 216 -4.94 9.13 -19.62
CA THR A 216 -5.11 8.64 -18.25
C THR A 216 -4.26 7.40 -18.00
N LEU A 217 -4.25 6.43 -18.93
CA LEU A 217 -3.39 5.25 -18.83
C LEU A 217 -1.90 5.62 -18.86
N ALA A 218 -1.51 6.60 -19.68
CA ALA A 218 -0.16 7.12 -19.74
C ALA A 218 0.27 7.77 -18.41
N VAL A 219 -0.65 8.42 -17.67
CA VAL A 219 -0.38 8.96 -16.33
C VAL A 219 -0.14 7.84 -15.31
N ILE A 220 -0.75 6.66 -15.45
CA ILE A 220 -0.63 5.56 -14.49
C ILE A 220 0.72 4.84 -14.56
N LYS A 221 1.36 4.81 -15.73
CA LYS A 221 2.55 3.99 -15.98
C LYS A 221 3.86 4.47 -15.33
N PRO A 222 4.26 5.75 -15.38
CA PRO A 222 5.53 6.20 -14.82
C PRO A 222 5.43 6.45 -13.31
N CYS A 223 6.54 6.39 -12.56
CA CYS A 223 6.54 6.84 -11.17
C CYS A 223 6.31 8.35 -11.07
N SER A 224 5.54 8.78 -10.07
CA SER A 224 5.29 10.20 -9.79
C SER A 224 6.50 10.89 -9.16
N PHE A 225 7.19 10.23 -8.22
CA PHE A 225 8.35 10.81 -7.53
C PHE A 225 9.44 9.77 -7.33
N ILE A 226 10.69 10.16 -7.57
CA ILE A 226 11.86 9.32 -7.27
C ILE A 226 12.93 10.21 -6.66
N ILE A 227 13.50 9.78 -5.55
CA ILE A 227 14.63 10.44 -4.90
C ILE A 227 15.86 9.53 -4.95
N SER A 228 17.00 10.13 -5.31
CA SER A 228 18.32 9.53 -5.16
C SER A 228 19.08 10.27 -4.06
N LEU A 229 19.70 9.51 -3.17
CA LEU A 229 20.41 9.99 -2.00
C LEU A 229 21.85 9.49 -2.06
N SER A 230 22.77 10.35 -1.64
CA SER A 230 24.15 9.99 -1.33
C SER A 230 24.48 10.64 0.01
N PHE A 231 24.80 9.83 1.01
CA PHE A 231 25.11 10.33 2.35
C PHE A 231 26.35 9.65 2.92
N PRO A 232 27.23 10.39 3.62
CA PRO A 232 28.40 9.81 4.23
C PRO A 232 28.06 9.08 5.54
N ILE A 233 28.77 7.99 5.79
CA ILE A 233 28.84 7.32 7.08
C ILE A 233 30.30 7.23 7.53
N ARG A 234 30.52 7.19 8.84
CA ARG A 234 31.80 6.77 9.41
C ARG A 234 31.74 5.28 9.72
N ARG A 235 32.65 4.52 9.11
CA ARG A 235 32.85 3.09 9.36
C ARG A 235 33.49 2.85 10.73
N ASP A 236 33.39 1.62 11.23
CA ASP A 236 33.98 1.26 12.53
C ASP A 236 35.51 1.39 12.52
N ASN A 237 36.16 1.16 11.37
CA ASN A 237 37.59 1.37 11.17
C ASN A 237 37.99 2.86 11.05
N GLY A 238 37.05 3.79 11.22
CA GLY A 238 37.28 5.24 11.16
C GLY A 238 37.23 5.85 9.76
N THR A 239 37.21 5.04 8.69
CA THR A 239 37.09 5.54 7.31
C THR A 239 35.72 6.15 7.03
N ILE A 240 35.63 7.05 6.04
CA ILE A 240 34.37 7.64 5.58
C ILE A 240 33.97 6.97 4.28
N GLU A 241 32.72 6.49 4.21
CA GLU A 241 32.14 5.89 3.02
C GLU A 241 30.88 6.67 2.63
N VAL A 242 30.66 6.86 1.32
CA VAL A 242 29.42 7.43 0.79
C VAL A 242 28.48 6.31 0.39
N VAL A 243 27.34 6.20 1.07
CA VAL A 243 26.29 5.23 0.78
C VAL A 243 25.29 5.84 -0.20
N ARG A 244 24.93 5.08 -1.24
CA ARG A 244 23.91 5.45 -2.21
C ARG A 244 22.59 4.76 -1.89
N ALA A 245 21.49 5.51 -2.01
CA ALA A 245 20.15 4.99 -1.80
C ALA A 245 19.14 5.64 -2.74
N TYR A 246 18.02 4.95 -2.95
CA TYR A 246 16.93 5.40 -3.79
C TYR A 246 15.60 5.14 -3.10
N ARG A 247 14.60 5.99 -3.35
CA ARG A 247 13.20 5.69 -3.04
C ARG A 247 12.28 6.22 -4.14
N ALA A 248 11.45 5.35 -4.68
CA ALA A 248 10.44 5.68 -5.68
C ALA A 248 9.04 5.61 -5.05
N GLN A 249 8.20 6.61 -5.32
CA GLN A 249 6.76 6.61 -5.08
C GLN A 249 6.08 6.58 -6.45
N HIS A 250 5.48 5.45 -6.78
CA HIS A 250 4.92 5.25 -8.12
C HIS A 250 3.63 6.05 -8.32
N LYS A 251 2.66 5.93 -7.41
CA LYS A 251 1.40 6.71 -7.46
C LYS A 251 0.95 7.10 -6.06
N GLN A 252 0.33 8.28 -5.97
CA GLN A 252 -0.28 8.80 -4.74
C GLN A 252 -1.82 8.88 -4.84
N HIS A 253 -2.41 8.18 -5.82
CA HIS A 253 -3.87 8.05 -5.96
C HIS A 253 -4.56 7.52 -4.68
N ARG A 254 -3.81 6.81 -3.85
CA ARG A 254 -4.13 6.52 -2.45
C ARG A 254 -2.91 6.90 -1.62
N LEU A 255 -3.14 7.57 -0.49
CA LEU A 255 -2.12 7.83 0.51
C LEU A 255 -2.41 7.03 1.78
N PRO A 256 -1.37 6.53 2.48
CA PRO A 256 0.05 6.69 2.15
C PRO A 256 0.53 5.78 0.99
N SER A 257 1.71 6.07 0.46
CA SER A 257 2.46 5.13 -0.38
C SER A 257 3.05 4.00 0.48
N LYS A 258 3.28 2.83 -0.11
CA LYS A 258 3.71 1.63 0.61
C LYS A 258 4.71 0.80 -0.19
N GLY A 259 5.83 0.45 0.45
CA GLY A 259 6.65 -0.69 0.03
C GLY A 259 8.03 -0.75 0.68
N GLY A 260 8.72 -1.86 0.41
CA GLY A 260 9.88 -2.29 1.20
C GLY A 260 11.14 -1.43 1.05
N ILE A 261 12.14 -1.68 1.91
CA ILE A 261 13.51 -1.17 1.80
C ILE A 261 14.45 -2.36 1.58
N ARG A 262 15.14 -2.40 0.44
CA ARG A 262 16.07 -3.47 0.06
C ARG A 262 17.52 -3.04 0.33
N TYR A 263 18.30 -3.88 1.02
CA TYR A 263 19.75 -3.72 1.14
C TYR A 263 20.42 -4.76 0.24
N SER A 264 21.00 -4.32 -0.88
CA SER A 264 21.73 -5.18 -1.80
C SER A 264 22.73 -4.36 -2.61
N ALA A 265 23.89 -4.94 -2.92
CA ALA A 265 24.90 -4.30 -3.77
C ALA A 265 24.37 -4.05 -5.21
N ASN A 266 23.38 -4.81 -5.64
CA ASN A 266 22.79 -4.74 -6.98
C ASN A 266 21.62 -3.76 -7.08
N VAL A 267 21.26 -3.06 -5.99
CA VAL A 267 20.22 -2.03 -6.05
C VAL A 267 20.59 -0.97 -7.07
N ASP A 268 19.66 -0.69 -7.98
CA ASP A 268 19.76 0.42 -8.93
C ASP A 268 18.44 1.19 -9.05
N TYR A 269 18.48 2.25 -9.85
CA TYR A 269 17.33 3.13 -10.10
C TYR A 269 16.17 2.42 -10.81
N ASP A 270 16.47 1.53 -11.76
CA ASP A 270 15.48 0.84 -12.59
C ASP A 270 14.69 -0.17 -11.75
N GLU A 271 15.41 -0.98 -10.96
CA GLU A 271 14.86 -1.97 -10.03
C GLU A 271 13.89 -1.32 -9.05
N VAL A 272 14.30 -0.22 -8.41
CA VAL A 272 13.47 0.49 -7.41
C VAL A 272 12.22 1.07 -8.06
N THR A 273 12.32 1.62 -9.27
CA THR A 273 11.19 2.15 -10.05
C THR A 273 10.19 1.04 -10.39
N ALA A 274 10.68 -0.08 -10.91
CA ALA A 274 9.86 -1.21 -11.31
C ALA A 274 9.12 -1.84 -10.11
N LEU A 275 9.83 -2.04 -9.00
CA LEU A 275 9.26 -2.61 -7.79
C LEU A 275 8.24 -1.65 -7.13
N ALA A 276 8.42 -0.33 -7.23
CA ALA A 276 7.43 0.64 -6.77
C ALA A 276 6.13 0.58 -7.59
N ALA A 277 6.25 0.38 -8.91
CA ALA A 277 5.10 0.16 -9.79
C ALA A 277 4.34 -1.12 -9.41
N LEU A 278 5.05 -2.24 -9.25
CA LEU A 278 4.48 -3.51 -8.79
C LEU A 278 3.72 -3.36 -7.46
N MET A 279 4.24 -2.57 -6.52
CA MET A 279 3.55 -2.30 -5.25
C MET A 279 2.21 -1.58 -5.45
N THR A 280 2.10 -0.68 -6.42
CA THR A 280 0.84 0.03 -6.69
C THR A 280 -0.22 -0.94 -7.19
N TYR A 281 0.14 -1.73 -8.20
CA TYR A 281 -0.79 -2.68 -8.81
C TYR A 281 -1.17 -3.81 -7.82
N LYS A 282 -0.23 -4.25 -7.00
CA LYS A 282 -0.46 -5.24 -5.92
C LYS A 282 -1.43 -4.70 -4.88
N CYS A 283 -1.21 -3.49 -4.36
CA CYS A 283 -2.12 -2.86 -3.41
C CYS A 283 -3.54 -2.71 -3.97
N ALA A 284 -3.65 -2.25 -5.23
CA ALA A 284 -4.94 -2.12 -5.91
C ALA A 284 -5.66 -3.47 -6.06
N LEU A 285 -4.93 -4.56 -6.35
CA LEU A 285 -5.51 -5.88 -6.52
C LEU A 285 -6.21 -6.37 -5.25
N VAL A 286 -5.49 -6.31 -4.11
CA VAL A 286 -5.97 -6.78 -2.81
C VAL A 286 -6.77 -5.75 -2.01
N ASN A 287 -7.14 -4.62 -2.64
CA ASN A 287 -7.85 -3.51 -2.00
C ASN A 287 -7.14 -2.94 -0.76
N ALA A 288 -5.80 -3.00 -0.72
CA ALA A 288 -5.03 -2.24 0.27
C ALA A 288 -5.00 -0.77 -0.18
N PRO A 289 -5.47 0.20 0.63
CA PRO A 289 -5.65 1.58 0.21
C PRO A 289 -4.33 2.36 0.22
N PHE A 290 -3.34 1.88 -0.53
CA PHE A 290 -2.01 2.48 -0.62
C PHE A 290 -1.58 2.71 -2.07
N GLY A 291 -0.84 3.79 -2.27
CA GLY A 291 0.05 3.94 -3.40
C GLY A 291 1.23 2.97 -3.32
N GLY A 292 1.89 2.67 -4.43
CA GLY A 292 3.10 1.85 -4.40
C GLY A 292 4.35 2.69 -4.22
N ALA A 293 5.28 2.20 -3.40
CA ALA A 293 6.62 2.74 -3.25
C ALA A 293 7.65 1.61 -3.13
N LYS A 294 8.93 1.93 -3.28
CA LYS A 294 10.05 1.04 -2.98
C LYS A 294 11.27 1.86 -2.65
N ALA A 295 12.10 1.38 -1.73
CA ALA A 295 13.44 1.90 -1.53
C ALA A 295 14.49 0.81 -1.69
N GLY A 296 15.70 1.25 -2.02
CA GLY A 296 16.89 0.42 -2.07
C GLY A 296 18.10 1.17 -1.55
N VAL A 297 18.99 0.49 -0.84
CA VAL A 297 20.30 0.97 -0.40
C VAL A 297 21.35 0.07 -1.01
N GLN A 298 22.29 0.68 -1.73
CA GLN A 298 23.28 0.00 -2.54
C GLN A 298 24.46 -0.48 -1.68
N ILE A 299 24.22 -1.47 -0.82
CA ILE A 299 25.21 -2.07 0.08
C ILE A 299 25.02 -3.59 0.16
N ASP A 300 26.11 -4.33 0.36
CA ASP A 300 26.03 -5.72 0.81
C ASP A 300 26.02 -5.75 2.35
N PRO A 301 24.89 -6.05 3.00
CA PRO A 301 24.77 -5.96 4.47
C PRO A 301 25.73 -6.91 5.20
N LYS A 302 26.24 -7.97 4.55
CA LYS A 302 27.23 -8.90 5.14
C LYS A 302 28.60 -8.26 5.36
N LYS A 303 28.88 -7.13 4.69
CA LYS A 303 30.15 -6.39 4.79
C LYS A 303 30.12 -5.26 5.82
N TYR A 304 29.06 -5.14 6.61
CA TYR A 304 28.89 -4.09 7.61
C TYR A 304 28.65 -4.72 8.97
N SER A 305 29.19 -4.11 10.01
CA SER A 305 28.81 -4.46 11.39
C SER A 305 27.37 -4.04 11.67
N GLU A 306 26.80 -4.56 12.75
CA GLU A 306 25.48 -4.14 13.21
C GLU A 306 25.43 -2.64 13.53
N GLY A 307 26.47 -2.09 14.16
CA GLY A 307 26.56 -0.67 14.47
C GLY A 307 26.65 0.21 13.21
N GLU A 308 27.33 -0.27 12.16
CA GLU A 308 27.36 0.41 10.86
C GLU A 308 25.99 0.39 10.17
N LEU A 309 25.31 -0.77 10.17
CA LEU A 309 23.96 -0.91 9.61
C LEU A 309 22.94 -0.02 10.33
N GLU A 310 23.05 0.11 11.66
CA GLU A 310 22.23 1.03 12.44
C GLU A 310 22.45 2.47 11.97
N ARG A 311 23.71 2.93 11.90
CA ARG A 311 24.05 4.29 11.45
C ARG A 311 23.53 4.59 10.04
N ILE A 312 23.67 3.63 9.12
CA ILE A 312 23.13 3.74 7.75
C ILE A 312 21.61 3.90 7.79
N THR A 313 20.92 3.02 8.51
CA THR A 313 19.45 2.96 8.56
C THR A 313 18.86 4.22 9.18
N ARG A 314 19.44 4.69 10.30
CA ARG A 314 19.01 5.92 10.96
C ARG A 314 19.28 7.14 10.10
N ARG A 315 20.45 7.23 9.45
CA ARG A 315 20.76 8.35 8.55
C ARG A 315 19.81 8.38 7.35
N LEU A 316 19.55 7.23 6.73
CA LEU A 316 18.56 7.08 5.65
C LEU A 316 17.19 7.59 6.09
N THR A 317 16.74 7.19 7.28
CA THR A 317 15.44 7.61 7.84
C THR A 317 15.33 9.12 7.91
N VAL A 318 16.36 9.81 8.43
CA VAL A 318 16.39 11.27 8.52
C VAL A 318 16.34 11.92 7.14
N GLU A 319 17.14 11.45 6.18
CA GLU A 319 17.15 12.03 4.83
C GLU A 319 15.81 11.83 4.10
N LEU A 320 15.19 10.66 4.21
CA LEU A 320 13.86 10.42 3.65
C LEU A 320 12.78 11.27 4.34
N SER A 321 12.86 11.43 5.66
CA SER A 321 11.86 12.19 6.43
C SER A 321 11.86 13.67 6.02
N LYS A 322 13.05 14.26 5.89
CA LYS A 322 13.24 15.66 5.45
C LYS A 322 12.64 15.95 4.07
N LYS A 323 12.44 14.92 3.26
CA LYS A 323 11.98 15.04 1.86
C LYS A 323 10.56 14.49 1.65
N GLY A 324 9.86 14.11 2.72
CA GLY A 324 8.48 13.58 2.62
C GLY A 324 8.39 12.16 2.07
N PHE A 325 9.46 11.37 2.16
CA PHE A 325 9.53 9.98 1.70
C PHE A 325 9.41 8.95 2.83
N ILE A 326 9.14 9.40 4.06
CA ILE A 326 8.64 8.57 5.16
C ILE A 326 7.76 9.43 6.07
N HIS A 327 6.51 9.01 6.27
CA HIS A 327 5.52 9.65 7.13
C HIS A 327 4.29 8.74 7.24
N PRO A 328 3.63 8.61 8.42
CA PRO A 328 2.46 7.75 8.60
C PRO A 328 1.34 7.96 7.57
N GLY A 329 1.16 9.21 7.11
CA GLY A 329 0.16 9.62 6.13
C GLY A 329 0.67 9.91 4.71
N ILE A 330 1.98 9.79 4.42
CA ILE A 330 2.51 10.07 3.07
C ILE A 330 3.16 8.82 2.47
N ASP A 331 4.05 8.17 3.21
CA ASP A 331 4.82 7.04 2.72
C ASP A 331 5.31 6.14 3.86
N VAL A 332 4.93 4.87 3.83
CA VAL A 332 5.12 3.91 4.91
C VAL A 332 5.98 2.73 4.42
N PRO A 333 7.30 2.69 4.70
CA PRO A 333 8.13 1.58 4.25
C PRO A 333 7.83 0.24 4.95
N ALA A 334 8.55 -0.81 4.58
CA ALA A 334 8.50 -2.16 5.16
C ALA A 334 9.84 -2.89 4.95
N PRO A 335 10.02 -4.11 5.50
CA PRO A 335 11.14 -4.97 5.16
C PRO A 335 11.11 -5.41 3.68
N ASP A 336 12.29 -5.69 3.14
CA ASP A 336 12.55 -6.40 1.89
C ASP A 336 13.86 -7.19 2.03
N MET A 337 14.44 -7.69 0.94
CA MET A 337 15.72 -8.39 0.96
C MET A 337 16.81 -7.57 1.67
N GLY A 338 17.53 -8.21 2.60
CA GLY A 338 18.59 -7.58 3.38
C GLY A 338 18.11 -6.71 4.56
N THR A 339 16.80 -6.63 4.82
CA THR A 339 16.24 -5.93 5.99
C THR A 339 15.18 -6.76 6.70
N GLY A 340 14.98 -6.52 7.99
CA GLY A 340 13.99 -7.21 8.81
C GLY A 340 13.47 -6.35 9.96
N GLU A 341 12.95 -7.00 11.00
CA GLU A 341 12.37 -6.32 12.16
C GLU A 341 13.36 -5.34 12.82
N ARG A 342 14.66 -5.67 12.82
CA ARG A 342 15.72 -4.82 13.37
C ARG A 342 15.79 -3.46 12.69
N GLU A 343 15.91 -3.43 11.36
CA GLU A 343 15.98 -2.16 10.62
C GLU A 343 14.67 -1.37 10.77
N MET A 344 13.51 -2.05 10.76
CA MET A 344 12.21 -1.37 10.96
C MET A 344 12.10 -0.73 12.35
N CYS A 345 12.67 -1.38 13.37
CA CYS A 345 12.75 -0.82 14.72
C CYS A 345 13.58 0.47 14.74
N TRP A 346 14.78 0.47 14.15
CA TRP A 346 15.63 1.66 14.06
C TRP A 346 14.97 2.80 13.31
N ILE A 347 14.25 2.51 12.22
CA ILE A 347 13.48 3.50 11.46
C ILE A 347 12.36 4.10 12.32
N ALA A 348 11.55 3.25 12.96
CA ALA A 348 10.43 3.69 13.79
C ALA A 348 10.89 4.59 14.93
N ASP A 349 11.97 4.19 15.61
CA ASP A 349 12.57 4.91 16.71
C ASP A 349 13.16 6.25 16.26
N THR A 350 13.90 6.26 15.15
CA THR A 350 14.50 7.50 14.61
C THR A 350 13.43 8.49 14.16
N TYR A 351 12.40 8.02 13.47
CA TYR A 351 11.30 8.88 13.04
C TYR A 351 10.55 9.46 14.23
N ALA A 352 10.16 8.62 15.20
CA ALA A 352 9.37 9.03 16.36
C ALA A 352 10.11 10.00 17.28
N ASN A 353 11.43 9.88 17.44
CA ASN A 353 12.19 10.76 18.33
C ASN A 353 12.68 12.06 17.68
N ILE A 354 12.69 12.15 16.34
CA ILE A 354 13.25 13.31 15.62
C ILE A 354 12.15 14.11 14.92
N VAL A 355 11.52 13.52 13.90
CA VAL A 355 10.60 14.25 13.00
C VAL A 355 9.16 14.14 13.48
N GLY A 356 8.77 12.96 13.94
CA GLY A 356 7.42 12.65 14.41
C GLY A 356 7.20 12.80 15.91
N PHE A 357 8.03 13.56 16.64
CA PHE A 357 7.98 13.61 18.11
C PHE A 357 6.61 14.07 18.67
N SER A 358 5.86 14.86 17.91
CA SER A 358 4.52 15.34 18.24
C SER A 358 3.39 14.62 17.49
N ASP A 359 3.73 13.69 16.59
CA ASP A 359 2.75 12.92 15.82
C ASP A 359 2.32 11.69 16.63
N ILE A 360 1.05 11.66 17.04
CA ILE A 360 0.47 10.51 17.75
C ILE A 360 0.62 9.21 16.95
N ASN A 361 0.62 9.29 15.62
CA ASN A 361 0.75 8.15 14.72
C ASN A 361 2.20 7.88 14.31
N ALA A 362 3.20 8.48 14.96
CA ALA A 362 4.60 8.39 14.51
C ALA A 362 5.09 6.96 14.29
N ARG A 363 4.66 6.01 15.12
CA ARG A 363 5.04 4.58 15.00
C ARG A 363 4.41 3.87 13.79
N ALA A 364 3.36 4.45 13.20
CA ALA A 364 2.77 4.01 11.93
C ALA A 364 3.57 4.47 10.70
N CYS A 365 4.70 5.17 10.86
CA CYS A 365 5.57 5.57 9.74
C CYS A 365 6.21 4.38 9.02
N ILE A 366 6.27 3.21 9.66
CA ILE A 366 6.91 2.00 9.17
C ILE A 366 6.13 0.75 9.64
N THR A 367 6.20 -0.33 8.86
CA THR A 367 5.58 -1.63 9.17
C THR A 367 6.61 -2.74 9.13
N GLY A 368 6.27 -3.95 9.61
CA GLY A 368 7.23 -5.03 9.80
C GLY A 368 8.09 -4.84 11.04
N LYS A 369 7.57 -4.10 12.05
CA LYS A 369 8.26 -3.86 13.32
C LYS A 369 8.23 -5.13 14.19
N PRO A 370 9.16 -5.26 15.16
CA PRO A 370 9.01 -6.24 16.23
C PRO A 370 7.67 -6.05 16.95
N VAL A 371 7.06 -7.15 17.42
CA VAL A 371 5.76 -7.09 18.13
C VAL A 371 5.82 -6.15 19.35
N THR A 372 6.94 -6.12 20.06
CA THR A 372 7.19 -5.24 21.21
C THR A 372 7.25 -3.75 20.87
N GLN A 373 7.42 -3.41 19.59
CA GLN A 373 7.58 -2.03 19.08
C GLN A 373 6.37 -1.60 18.24
N GLY A 374 5.20 -2.21 18.46
CA GLY A 374 3.98 -1.95 17.70
C GLY A 374 3.85 -2.76 16.42
N GLY A 375 4.66 -3.81 16.24
CA GLY A 375 4.46 -4.82 15.21
C GLY A 375 3.15 -5.59 15.38
N ILE A 376 2.77 -6.36 14.36
CA ILE A 376 1.57 -7.21 14.39
C ILE A 376 1.96 -8.70 14.34
N ASN A 377 1.29 -9.51 15.15
CA ASN A 377 1.48 -10.95 15.11
C ASN A 377 1.15 -11.54 13.73
N GLY A 378 1.98 -12.47 13.26
CA GLY A 378 1.81 -13.14 11.97
C GLY A 378 2.39 -12.38 10.77
N ARG A 379 2.97 -11.18 10.95
CA ARG A 379 3.56 -10.41 9.85
C ARG A 379 4.72 -11.11 9.14
N THR A 380 5.61 -11.74 9.90
CA THR A 380 6.80 -12.45 9.38
C THR A 380 6.36 -13.59 8.45
N SER A 381 5.42 -14.42 8.89
CA SER A 381 4.87 -15.50 8.08
C SER A 381 3.85 -15.09 7.01
N ALA A 382 3.42 -13.83 6.97
CA ALA A 382 2.30 -13.37 6.14
C ALA A 382 2.50 -13.61 4.64
N THR A 383 3.71 -13.33 4.11
CA THR A 383 3.96 -13.50 2.67
C THR A 383 3.94 -14.98 2.28
N GLY A 384 4.62 -15.85 3.04
CA GLY A 384 4.59 -17.30 2.78
C GLY A 384 3.21 -17.91 2.99
N LYS A 385 2.43 -17.41 3.96
CA LYS A 385 1.02 -17.77 4.13
C LYS A 385 0.18 -17.34 2.92
N GLY A 386 0.40 -16.13 2.40
CA GLY A 386 -0.22 -15.64 1.17
C GLY A 386 0.09 -16.52 -0.04
N VAL A 387 1.35 -16.96 -0.19
CA VAL A 387 1.77 -17.91 -1.22
C VAL A 387 0.97 -19.20 -1.11
N PHE A 388 0.91 -19.79 0.09
CA PHE A 388 0.13 -20.99 0.35
C PHE A 388 -1.36 -20.82 0.01
N VAL A 389 -1.98 -19.73 0.47
CA VAL A 389 -3.42 -19.47 0.23
C VAL A 389 -3.70 -19.26 -1.26
N GLY A 390 -2.82 -18.55 -1.96
CA GLY A 390 -2.90 -18.38 -3.41
C GLY A 390 -2.86 -19.73 -4.11
N ILE A 391 -1.86 -20.56 -3.82
CA ILE A 391 -1.77 -21.93 -4.38
C ILE A 391 -3.03 -22.73 -4.03
N LYS A 392 -3.47 -22.70 -2.77
CA LYS A 392 -4.65 -23.42 -2.27
C LYS A 392 -5.89 -23.08 -3.09
N TYR A 393 -6.12 -21.80 -3.40
CA TYR A 393 -7.26 -21.39 -4.20
C TYR A 393 -7.24 -22.07 -5.58
N PHE A 394 -6.16 -21.89 -6.34
CA PHE A 394 -6.06 -22.42 -7.71
C PHE A 394 -5.99 -23.95 -7.77
N ILE A 395 -5.35 -24.60 -6.78
CA ILE A 395 -5.18 -26.05 -6.76
C ILE A 395 -6.46 -26.80 -6.39
N THR A 396 -7.44 -26.10 -5.82
CA THR A 396 -8.78 -26.64 -5.53
C THR A 396 -9.78 -26.34 -6.64
N ASP A 397 -9.48 -25.40 -7.55
CA ASP A 397 -10.31 -25.14 -8.72
C ASP A 397 -10.13 -26.24 -9.78
N LYS A 398 -11.18 -27.01 -10.00
CA LYS A 398 -11.17 -28.14 -10.94
C LYS A 398 -10.82 -27.71 -12.37
N LYS A 399 -11.29 -26.54 -12.83
CA LYS A 399 -11.06 -26.10 -14.22
C LYS A 399 -9.59 -25.75 -14.46
N CYS A 400 -8.97 -25.05 -13.52
CA CYS A 400 -7.54 -24.74 -13.54
C CYS A 400 -6.70 -26.04 -13.56
N MET A 401 -7.05 -27.00 -12.71
CA MET A 401 -6.30 -28.24 -12.56
C MET A 401 -6.45 -29.17 -13.77
N ASP A 402 -7.66 -29.28 -14.33
CA ASP A 402 -7.92 -30.01 -15.57
C ASP A 402 -7.14 -29.40 -16.75
N ALA A 403 -7.06 -28.06 -16.84
CA ALA A 403 -6.35 -27.36 -17.90
C ALA A 403 -4.83 -27.61 -17.92
N ILE A 404 -4.23 -27.88 -16.76
CA ILE A 404 -2.79 -28.19 -16.62
C ILE A 404 -2.50 -29.69 -16.44
N GLY A 405 -3.54 -30.53 -16.46
CA GLY A 405 -3.43 -31.99 -16.38
C GLY A 405 -3.07 -32.53 -15.00
N LEU A 406 -3.50 -31.86 -13.92
CA LEU A 406 -3.28 -32.28 -12.54
C LEU A 406 -4.60 -32.54 -11.81
N LYS A 407 -4.58 -33.42 -10.79
CA LYS A 407 -5.72 -33.60 -9.86
C LYS A 407 -5.76 -32.48 -8.81
N THR A 408 -6.94 -32.15 -8.31
CA THR A 408 -7.13 -31.13 -7.25
C THR A 408 -6.54 -31.56 -5.90
N GLY A 409 -6.23 -30.57 -5.05
CA GLY A 409 -5.72 -30.76 -3.68
C GLY A 409 -4.19 -30.90 -3.58
N PHE A 410 -3.64 -30.92 -2.36
CA PHE A 410 -2.18 -30.95 -2.12
C PHE A 410 -1.59 -32.36 -1.99
N LYS A 411 -2.38 -33.32 -1.50
CA LYS A 411 -1.91 -34.65 -1.13
C LYS A 411 -1.29 -35.36 -2.34
N GLY A 412 -0.04 -35.81 -2.17
CA GLY A 412 0.71 -36.54 -3.20
C GLY A 412 1.34 -35.65 -4.27
N LYS A 413 1.26 -34.32 -4.14
CA LYS A 413 1.99 -33.38 -4.99
C LYS A 413 3.37 -33.09 -4.45
N THR A 414 4.27 -32.77 -5.36
CA THR A 414 5.67 -32.47 -5.09
C THR A 414 5.97 -31.02 -5.38
N PHE A 415 6.87 -30.41 -4.62
CA PHE A 415 7.26 -29.03 -4.86
C PHE A 415 8.75 -28.76 -4.65
N ILE A 416 9.24 -27.71 -5.30
CA ILE A 416 10.59 -27.18 -5.14
C ILE A 416 10.48 -25.70 -4.78
N VAL A 417 11.33 -25.23 -3.87
CA VAL A 417 11.38 -23.83 -3.46
C VAL A 417 12.75 -23.24 -3.78
N GLN A 418 12.76 -22.12 -4.48
CA GLN A 418 13.96 -21.32 -4.70
C GLN A 418 13.93 -20.13 -3.74
N GLY A 419 14.99 -19.97 -2.95
CA GLY A 419 15.11 -19.03 -1.85
C GLY A 419 14.46 -19.58 -0.60
N PHE A 420 15.25 -19.83 0.45
CA PHE A 420 14.81 -20.32 1.76
C PHE A 420 14.84 -19.22 2.82
N GLY A 421 14.65 -17.96 2.40
CA GLY A 421 14.40 -16.84 3.29
C GLY A 421 12.98 -16.84 3.84
N ASN A 422 12.55 -15.70 4.37
CA ASN A 422 11.24 -15.55 5.04
C ASN A 422 10.05 -16.04 4.19
N VAL A 423 10.02 -15.74 2.89
CA VAL A 423 8.93 -16.17 2.01
C VAL A 423 8.96 -17.67 1.76
N GLY A 424 10.11 -18.19 1.32
CA GLY A 424 10.25 -19.59 0.92
C GLY A 424 10.14 -20.57 2.08
N PHE A 425 10.74 -20.29 3.23
CA PHE A 425 10.61 -21.11 4.44
C PHE A 425 9.14 -21.27 4.85
N HIS A 426 8.41 -20.15 4.99
CA HIS A 426 7.02 -20.20 5.42
C HIS A 426 6.11 -20.84 4.37
N ALA A 427 6.34 -20.58 3.07
CA ALA A 427 5.61 -21.26 2.01
C ALA A 427 5.85 -22.78 2.03
N ALA A 428 7.10 -23.22 2.15
CA ALA A 428 7.46 -24.63 2.25
C ALA A 428 6.78 -25.30 3.45
N ARG A 429 6.83 -24.65 4.62
CA ARG A 429 6.17 -25.16 5.83
C ARG A 429 4.67 -25.38 5.62
N TYR A 430 3.94 -24.38 5.11
CA TYR A 430 2.50 -24.50 4.90
C TYR A 430 2.11 -25.51 3.80
N LEU A 431 2.92 -25.64 2.75
CA LEU A 431 2.71 -26.64 1.71
C LEU A 431 2.92 -28.07 2.26
N THR A 432 3.95 -28.28 3.07
CA THR A 432 4.21 -29.57 3.73
C THR A 432 3.10 -29.91 4.74
N GLU A 433 2.67 -28.94 5.56
CA GLU A 433 1.53 -29.12 6.49
C GLU A 433 0.23 -29.51 5.76
N ALA A 434 0.03 -29.04 4.54
CA ALA A 434 -1.12 -29.39 3.70
C ALA A 434 -0.99 -30.74 2.98
N GLY A 435 0.15 -31.43 3.10
CA GLY A 435 0.38 -32.77 2.57
C GLY A 435 1.10 -32.85 1.22
N ALA A 436 1.73 -31.75 0.76
CA ALA A 436 2.66 -31.78 -0.37
C ALA A 436 4.09 -32.14 0.10
N THR A 437 4.92 -32.68 -0.79
CA THR A 437 6.28 -33.13 -0.47
C THR A 437 7.32 -32.17 -1.05
N CYS A 438 8.15 -31.58 -0.19
CA CYS A 438 9.26 -30.71 -0.60
C CYS A 438 10.41 -31.55 -1.16
N LEU A 439 10.61 -31.55 -2.48
CA LEU A 439 11.70 -32.32 -3.10
C LEU A 439 13.03 -31.60 -3.05
N GLY A 440 13.03 -30.27 -3.10
CA GLY A 440 14.26 -29.49 -3.19
C GLY A 440 14.14 -28.06 -2.73
N VAL A 441 15.26 -27.56 -2.21
CA VAL A 441 15.44 -26.17 -1.79
C VAL A 441 16.69 -25.63 -2.46
N ALA A 442 16.53 -24.61 -3.29
CA ALA A 442 17.62 -23.92 -3.98
C ALA A 442 17.94 -22.61 -3.26
N GLU A 443 19.19 -22.43 -2.85
CA GLU A 443 19.67 -21.24 -2.15
C GLU A 443 21.10 -20.91 -2.62
N VAL A 444 21.54 -19.66 -2.41
CA VAL A 444 22.86 -19.19 -2.85
C VAL A 444 23.99 -20.05 -2.29
N GLU A 445 23.91 -20.48 -1.04
CA GLU A 445 24.93 -21.31 -0.40
C GLU A 445 24.87 -22.80 -0.75
N ALA A 446 23.69 -23.35 -1.06
CA ALA A 446 23.51 -24.77 -1.33
C ALA A 446 22.18 -25.06 -2.01
N ASN A 447 22.21 -26.04 -2.91
CA ASN A 447 21.03 -26.64 -3.51
C ASN A 447 20.85 -28.04 -2.91
N LEU A 448 19.75 -28.25 -2.17
CA LEU A 448 19.45 -29.51 -1.50
C LEU A 448 18.30 -30.24 -2.20
N TYR A 449 18.41 -31.56 -2.31
CA TYR A 449 17.40 -32.42 -2.92
C TYR A 449 17.17 -33.69 -2.11
N ASN A 450 15.91 -34.09 -1.95
CA ASN A 450 15.51 -35.38 -1.40
C ASN A 450 14.19 -35.85 -2.01
N LYS A 451 14.24 -36.96 -2.76
CA LYS A 451 13.05 -37.58 -3.37
C LYS A 451 11.97 -38.00 -2.36
N ASN A 452 12.35 -38.25 -1.10
CA ASN A 452 11.43 -38.66 -0.03
C ASN A 452 10.83 -37.48 0.73
N GLY A 453 11.29 -36.26 0.45
CA GLY A 453 10.86 -35.05 1.14
C GLY A 453 11.92 -34.46 2.07
N ILE A 454 11.98 -33.13 2.08
CA ILE A 454 12.75 -32.31 3.00
C ILE A 454 11.78 -31.71 4.02
N ASP A 455 12.04 -31.89 5.33
CA ASP A 455 11.28 -31.18 6.37
C ASP A 455 11.77 -29.73 6.47
N PRO A 456 10.93 -28.73 6.13
CA PRO A 456 11.34 -27.32 6.18
C PRO A 456 11.70 -26.85 7.60
N VAL A 457 11.07 -27.42 8.64
CA VAL A 457 11.32 -27.01 10.03
C VAL A 457 12.67 -27.53 10.50
N ALA A 458 12.99 -28.80 10.24
CA ALA A 458 14.30 -29.35 10.53
C ALA A 458 15.43 -28.66 9.74
N LEU A 459 15.16 -28.28 8.49
CA LEU A 459 16.13 -27.55 7.66
C LEU A 459 16.39 -26.12 8.20
N ASP A 460 15.37 -25.42 8.65
CA ASP A 460 15.52 -24.10 9.28
C ASP A 460 16.28 -24.18 10.61
N GLU A 461 16.03 -25.20 11.41
CA GLU A 461 16.79 -25.45 12.64
C GLU A 461 18.28 -25.70 12.34
N HIS A 462 18.59 -26.53 11.33
CA HIS A 462 19.97 -26.73 10.85
C HIS A 462 20.61 -25.42 10.40
N ARG A 463 19.88 -24.58 9.65
CA ARG A 463 20.36 -23.26 9.22
C ARG A 463 20.69 -22.37 10.41
N ARG A 464 19.83 -22.33 11.43
CA ARG A 464 20.04 -21.52 12.64
C ARG A 464 21.26 -21.98 13.44
N GLN A 465 21.59 -23.26 13.41
CA GLN A 465 22.75 -23.82 14.12
C GLN A 465 24.07 -23.67 13.34
N THR A 466 24.03 -23.82 12.02
CA THR A 466 25.26 -23.88 11.18
C THR A 466 25.49 -22.63 10.33
N SER A 467 24.51 -21.71 10.29
CA SER A 467 24.48 -20.56 9.37
C SER A 467 24.51 -20.91 7.88
N SER A 468 24.25 -22.17 7.52
CA SER A 468 24.23 -22.65 6.13
C SER A 468 23.18 -23.74 5.94
N LEU A 469 22.72 -23.95 4.70
CA LEU A 469 21.93 -25.13 4.35
C LEU A 469 22.82 -26.34 4.00
N ALA A 470 24.08 -26.10 3.66
CA ALA A 470 25.00 -27.17 3.30
C ALA A 470 25.17 -28.19 4.44
N GLY A 471 25.28 -29.47 4.08
CA GLY A 471 25.48 -30.56 5.04
C GLY A 471 24.25 -30.95 5.86
N PHE A 472 23.04 -30.50 5.49
CA PHE A 472 21.81 -30.95 6.13
C PHE A 472 21.63 -32.47 5.98
N PRO A 473 21.57 -33.27 7.07
CA PRO A 473 21.52 -34.74 6.98
C PRO A 473 20.29 -35.29 6.25
N GLY A 474 19.19 -34.54 6.25
CA GLY A 474 17.92 -34.93 5.63
C GLY A 474 17.84 -34.68 4.12
N ALA A 475 18.91 -34.23 3.47
CA ALA A 475 18.95 -34.04 2.02
C ALA A 475 20.37 -34.20 1.45
N GLN A 476 20.47 -34.49 0.16
CA GLN A 476 21.76 -34.52 -0.54
C GLN A 476 21.97 -33.24 -1.36
N THR A 477 23.23 -32.87 -1.57
CA THR A 477 23.58 -31.79 -2.50
C THR A 477 23.11 -32.15 -3.91
N TYR A 478 22.32 -31.26 -4.52
CA TYR A 478 21.82 -31.42 -5.87
C TYR A 478 22.96 -31.33 -6.89
N GLN A 479 22.99 -32.28 -7.83
CA GLN A 479 24.07 -32.43 -8.83
C GLN A 479 23.67 -31.95 -10.24
N GLY A 480 22.40 -31.58 -10.45
CA GLY A 480 21.94 -31.11 -11.76
C GLY A 480 22.33 -29.66 -12.03
N GLU A 481 22.20 -29.22 -13.29
CA GLU A 481 22.56 -27.85 -13.72
C GLU A 481 21.71 -26.77 -13.03
N ASN A 482 20.40 -26.95 -13.02
CA ASN A 482 19.47 -25.95 -12.49
C ASN A 482 18.26 -26.62 -11.85
N MET A 483 18.17 -26.54 -10.52
CA MET A 483 17.09 -27.14 -9.73
C MET A 483 15.70 -26.62 -10.11
N LEU A 484 15.58 -25.38 -10.64
CA LEU A 484 14.30 -24.84 -11.13
C LEU A 484 13.70 -25.70 -12.27
N CYS A 485 14.53 -26.47 -12.98
CA CYS A 485 14.13 -27.33 -14.09
C CYS A 485 13.86 -28.78 -13.68
N GLU A 486 14.12 -29.13 -12.43
CA GLU A 486 13.88 -30.48 -11.89
C GLU A 486 12.38 -30.80 -11.87
N LYS A 487 12.02 -32.08 -12.00
CA LYS A 487 10.63 -32.49 -12.10
C LYS A 487 9.91 -32.33 -10.74
N CYS A 488 8.90 -31.47 -10.70
CA CYS A 488 7.97 -31.32 -9.58
C CYS A 488 6.58 -30.89 -10.08
N ASP A 489 5.56 -30.86 -9.22
CA ASP A 489 4.25 -30.31 -9.59
C ASP A 489 4.21 -28.79 -9.44
N ILE A 490 4.82 -28.28 -8.35
CA ILE A 490 4.77 -26.86 -7.96
C ILE A 490 6.19 -26.31 -7.80
N LEU A 491 6.48 -25.20 -8.47
CA LEU A 491 7.72 -24.44 -8.30
C LEU A 491 7.42 -23.12 -7.59
N VAL A 492 8.00 -22.91 -6.41
CA VAL A 492 7.89 -21.65 -5.67
C VAL A 492 9.16 -20.83 -5.89
N ALA A 493 9.07 -19.74 -6.66
CA ALA A 493 10.18 -18.82 -6.89
C ALA A 493 10.15 -17.70 -5.85
N ALA A 494 11.02 -17.72 -4.86
CA ALA A 494 11.00 -16.86 -3.67
C ALA A 494 12.37 -16.21 -3.34
N ALA A 495 13.28 -16.11 -4.33
CA ALA A 495 14.60 -15.47 -4.18
C ALA A 495 14.65 -14.06 -4.78
N CYS A 496 14.99 -13.95 -6.07
CA CYS A 496 15.21 -12.68 -6.79
C CYS A 496 14.29 -12.56 -8.02
N GLU A 497 14.24 -11.37 -8.59
CA GLU A 497 13.62 -11.09 -9.88
C GLU A 497 14.35 -11.76 -11.06
N ARG A 498 13.65 -11.93 -12.20
CA ARG A 498 14.18 -12.40 -13.50
C ARG A 498 14.95 -13.74 -13.47
N VAL A 499 14.63 -14.61 -12.51
CA VAL A 499 15.25 -15.95 -12.38
C VAL A 499 14.69 -16.98 -13.37
N ILE A 500 13.48 -16.76 -13.89
CA ILE A 500 12.86 -17.58 -14.93
C ILE A 500 12.81 -16.75 -16.22
N THR A 501 13.83 -16.93 -17.06
CA THR A 501 13.95 -16.36 -18.42
C THR A 501 13.34 -17.31 -19.45
N ALA A 502 13.11 -16.86 -20.69
CA ALA A 502 12.65 -17.72 -21.77
C ALA A 502 13.46 -19.02 -21.89
N LYS A 503 14.80 -18.94 -21.76
CA LYS A 503 15.71 -20.09 -21.80
C LYS A 503 15.40 -21.11 -20.69
N VAL A 504 15.20 -20.64 -19.45
CA VAL A 504 14.87 -21.50 -18.31
C VAL A 504 13.46 -22.08 -18.46
N ALA A 505 12.49 -21.27 -18.89
CA ALA A 505 11.10 -21.67 -19.07
C ALA A 505 10.92 -22.87 -20.01
N HIS A 506 11.74 -22.98 -21.07
CA HIS A 506 11.74 -24.15 -21.94
C HIS A 506 12.07 -25.45 -21.20
N LYS A 507 12.98 -25.39 -20.21
CA LYS A 507 13.44 -26.54 -19.43
C LYS A 507 12.57 -26.85 -18.20
N ILE A 508 11.74 -25.90 -17.73
CA ILE A 508 10.87 -26.12 -16.56
C ILE A 508 9.90 -27.28 -16.79
N GLN A 509 9.81 -28.19 -15.81
CA GLN A 509 8.89 -29.33 -15.84
C GLN A 509 7.66 -29.15 -14.92
N ALA A 510 7.70 -28.16 -14.02
CA ALA A 510 6.60 -27.84 -13.12
C ALA A 510 5.31 -27.45 -13.87
N LYS A 511 4.16 -27.78 -13.28
CA LYS A 511 2.84 -27.45 -13.82
C LYS A 511 2.21 -26.22 -13.16
N ILE A 512 2.67 -25.87 -11.98
CA ILE A 512 2.29 -24.65 -11.26
C ILE A 512 3.57 -23.89 -10.92
N ILE A 513 3.62 -22.60 -11.24
CA ILE A 513 4.67 -21.68 -10.79
C ILE A 513 4.02 -20.64 -9.87
N ALA A 514 4.53 -20.54 -8.65
CA ALA A 514 4.09 -19.61 -7.63
C ALA A 514 5.18 -18.54 -7.41
N GLU A 515 4.89 -17.31 -7.83
CA GLU A 515 5.84 -16.19 -7.76
C GLU A 515 5.88 -15.54 -6.37
N GLY A 516 6.52 -16.20 -5.41
CA GLY A 516 6.75 -15.65 -4.07
C GLY A 516 7.63 -14.38 -4.07
N ALA A 517 8.59 -14.28 -4.98
CA ALA A 517 9.42 -13.10 -5.24
C ALA A 517 8.67 -12.08 -6.13
N ASN A 518 9.21 -10.87 -6.25
CA ASN A 518 8.69 -9.87 -7.19
C ASN A 518 9.37 -10.04 -8.55
N GLY A 519 8.59 -10.15 -9.62
CA GLY A 519 9.04 -10.29 -11.00
C GLY A 519 10.00 -11.45 -11.28
N PRO A 520 9.84 -12.68 -10.73
CA PRO A 520 10.76 -13.78 -11.01
C PRO A 520 10.64 -14.30 -12.45
N VAL A 521 9.46 -14.19 -13.10
CA VAL A 521 9.23 -14.60 -14.48
C VAL A 521 9.27 -13.38 -15.41
N THR A 522 10.05 -13.49 -16.47
CA THR A 522 10.17 -12.49 -17.54
C THR A 522 9.00 -12.58 -18.53
N PRO A 523 8.68 -11.53 -19.32
CA PRO A 523 7.62 -11.59 -20.33
C PRO A 523 7.82 -12.69 -21.38
N GLY A 524 9.07 -12.96 -21.80
CA GLY A 524 9.37 -14.06 -22.71
C GLY A 524 9.13 -15.42 -22.08
N ALA A 525 9.55 -15.62 -20.82
CA ALA A 525 9.23 -16.83 -20.07
C ALA A 525 7.72 -17.05 -19.88
N ASP A 526 6.97 -16.00 -19.55
CA ASP A 526 5.52 -16.07 -19.33
C ASP A 526 4.81 -16.63 -20.58
N ARG A 527 5.24 -16.20 -21.78
CA ARG A 527 4.75 -16.75 -23.05
C ARG A 527 5.07 -18.23 -23.22
N VAL A 528 6.32 -18.63 -23.01
CA VAL A 528 6.75 -20.05 -23.12
C VAL A 528 5.98 -20.94 -22.15
N LEU A 529 5.74 -20.46 -20.93
CA LEU A 529 5.01 -21.20 -19.90
C LEU A 529 3.52 -21.34 -20.23
N MET A 530 2.89 -20.30 -20.79
CA MET A 530 1.51 -20.37 -21.29
C MET A 530 1.37 -21.40 -22.42
N ASP A 531 2.28 -21.40 -23.39
CA ASP A 531 2.29 -22.37 -24.50
C ASP A 531 2.44 -23.82 -23.99
N LYS A 532 3.19 -24.02 -22.90
CA LYS A 532 3.36 -25.30 -22.21
C LYS A 532 2.20 -25.67 -21.27
N LYS A 533 1.14 -24.86 -21.19
CA LYS A 533 0.02 -25.01 -20.26
C LYS A 533 0.47 -25.13 -18.80
N VAL A 534 1.42 -24.29 -18.41
CA VAL A 534 1.86 -24.13 -17.01
C VAL A 534 1.04 -23.00 -16.38
N LEU A 535 0.47 -23.27 -15.21
CA LEU A 535 -0.25 -22.24 -14.45
C LEU A 535 0.75 -21.35 -13.72
N VAL A 536 0.91 -20.11 -14.17
CA VAL A 536 1.69 -19.09 -13.47
C VAL A 536 0.75 -18.28 -12.58
N ILE A 537 0.94 -18.39 -11.27
CA ILE A 537 0.22 -17.59 -10.27
C ILE A 537 1.05 -16.33 -9.98
N PRO A 538 0.61 -15.15 -10.43
CA PRO A 538 1.46 -13.98 -10.56
C PRO A 538 1.82 -13.34 -9.21
N ASP A 539 3.00 -12.74 -9.16
CA ASP A 539 3.58 -12.01 -8.03
C ASP A 539 2.68 -10.89 -7.50
N LEU A 540 1.99 -10.19 -8.41
CA LEU A 540 1.02 -9.14 -8.12
C LEU A 540 -0.06 -9.60 -7.12
N PHE A 541 -0.39 -10.89 -7.16
CA PHE A 541 -1.39 -11.53 -6.33
C PHE A 541 -0.75 -12.31 -5.20
N ILE A 542 0.12 -13.26 -5.52
CA ILE A 542 0.41 -14.37 -4.63
C ILE A 542 1.26 -13.97 -3.43
N ASN A 543 2.12 -12.96 -3.58
CA ASN A 543 2.95 -12.44 -2.49
C ASN A 543 2.33 -11.21 -1.79
N ALA A 544 1.10 -10.83 -2.16
CA ALA A 544 0.40 -9.68 -1.60
C ALA A 544 0.07 -9.84 -0.11
N GLY A 545 0.14 -11.06 0.44
CA GLY A 545 -0.08 -11.28 1.87
C GLY A 545 0.84 -10.45 2.78
N GLY A 546 2.07 -10.17 2.34
CA GLY A 546 2.97 -9.29 3.08
C GLY A 546 2.45 -7.85 3.20
N VAL A 547 1.87 -7.30 2.13
CA VAL A 547 1.32 -5.93 2.16
C VAL A 547 -0.04 -5.89 2.87
N THR A 548 -0.86 -6.93 2.73
CA THR A 548 -2.13 -7.07 3.46
C THR A 548 -1.92 -7.04 4.98
N VAL A 549 -0.96 -7.82 5.49
CA VAL A 549 -0.68 -7.81 6.94
C VAL A 549 0.07 -6.55 7.38
N SER A 550 0.86 -5.93 6.49
CA SER A 550 1.42 -4.59 6.76
C SER A 550 0.32 -3.53 6.87
N TYR A 551 -0.77 -3.64 6.09
CA TYR A 551 -1.94 -2.78 6.22
C TYR A 551 -2.62 -2.97 7.58
N PHE A 552 -2.78 -4.22 8.05
CA PHE A 552 -3.32 -4.49 9.38
C PHE A 552 -2.41 -3.95 10.50
N GLU A 553 -1.09 -4.06 10.35
CA GLU A 553 -0.14 -3.43 11.29
C GLU A 553 -0.32 -1.92 11.33
N TRP A 554 -0.40 -1.27 10.16
CA TRP A 554 -0.62 0.16 10.07
C TRP A 554 -1.93 0.57 10.74
N LEU A 555 -3.04 -0.13 10.46
CA LEU A 555 -4.33 0.08 11.13
C LEU A 555 -4.25 -0.12 12.64
N LYS A 556 -3.57 -1.17 13.13
CA LYS A 556 -3.35 -1.38 14.56
C LYS A 556 -2.66 -0.19 15.21
N ASN A 557 -1.64 0.36 14.53
CA ASN A 557 -0.87 1.50 15.03
C ASN A 557 -1.73 2.77 15.07
N LEU A 558 -2.61 2.98 14.08
CA LEU A 558 -3.57 4.09 14.08
C LEU A 558 -4.67 3.94 15.15
N ASN A 559 -5.14 2.71 15.39
CA ASN A 559 -6.21 2.45 16.36
C ASN A 559 -5.73 2.47 17.82
N HIS A 560 -4.42 2.35 18.06
CA HIS A 560 -3.82 2.35 19.41
C HIS A 560 -4.37 1.25 20.35
N VAL A 561 -4.96 0.19 19.79
CA VAL A 561 -5.58 -0.93 20.53
C VAL A 561 -5.21 -2.24 19.86
N SER A 562 -4.82 -3.24 20.67
CA SER A 562 -4.62 -4.62 20.18
C SER A 562 -5.95 -5.26 19.79
N TYR A 563 -5.97 -5.99 18.67
CA TYR A 563 -7.16 -6.74 18.25
C TYR A 563 -7.68 -7.68 19.35
N GLY A 564 -9.00 -7.78 19.48
CA GLY A 564 -9.68 -8.58 20.49
C GLY A 564 -9.72 -7.95 21.89
N ARG A 565 -8.86 -6.98 22.23
CA ARG A 565 -8.77 -6.42 23.60
C ARG A 565 -10.11 -5.91 24.16
N LEU A 566 -10.96 -5.33 23.31
CA LEU A 566 -12.25 -4.76 23.72
C LEU A 566 -13.41 -5.75 23.65
N THR A 567 -13.32 -6.81 22.84
CA THR A 567 -14.48 -7.66 22.51
C THR A 567 -14.33 -9.11 22.90
N SER A 568 -13.11 -9.63 23.07
CA SER A 568 -12.83 -11.06 23.28
C SER A 568 -13.64 -11.71 24.41
N LYS A 569 -13.78 -11.04 25.57
CA LYS A 569 -14.60 -11.56 26.68
C LYS A 569 -16.09 -11.50 26.36
N PHE A 570 -16.55 -10.38 25.81
CA PHE A 570 -17.95 -10.19 25.45
C PHE A 570 -18.42 -11.20 24.39
N GLU A 571 -17.60 -11.48 23.37
CA GLU A 571 -17.89 -12.48 22.33
C GLU A 571 -17.97 -13.90 22.92
N ARG A 572 -17.03 -14.25 23.81
CA ARG A 572 -17.06 -15.54 24.50
C ARG A 572 -18.33 -15.71 25.34
N ASP A 573 -18.65 -14.72 26.17
CA ASP A 573 -19.83 -14.77 27.04
C ASP A 573 -21.13 -14.78 26.20
N SER A 574 -21.17 -14.02 25.09
CA SER A 574 -22.29 -14.05 24.14
C SER A 574 -22.46 -15.41 23.48
N ASN A 575 -21.37 -16.08 23.06
CA ASN A 575 -21.44 -17.41 22.48
C ASN A 575 -21.96 -18.45 23.48
N LEU A 576 -21.54 -18.34 24.74
CA LEU A 576 -22.07 -19.18 25.82
C LEU A 576 -23.56 -18.92 26.05
N HIS A 577 -23.99 -17.66 26.16
CA HIS A 577 -25.41 -17.32 26.31
C HIS A 577 -26.27 -17.79 25.13
N ILE A 578 -25.73 -17.79 23.90
CA ILE A 578 -26.43 -18.36 22.74
C ILE A 578 -26.63 -19.86 22.92
N ILE A 579 -25.58 -20.59 23.33
CA ILE A 579 -25.68 -22.04 23.58
C ILE A 579 -26.69 -22.32 24.69
N GLU A 580 -26.62 -21.59 25.80
CA GLU A 580 -27.54 -21.70 26.93
C GLU A 580 -28.99 -21.35 26.54
N SER A 581 -29.19 -20.33 25.71
CA SER A 581 -30.51 -19.95 25.21
C SER A 581 -31.12 -21.04 24.35
N VAL A 582 -30.34 -21.65 23.44
CA VAL A 582 -30.81 -22.76 22.61
C VAL A 582 -31.13 -23.98 23.48
N GLU A 583 -30.26 -24.30 24.44
CA GLU A 583 -30.47 -25.41 25.39
C GLU A 583 -31.77 -25.20 26.18
N LYS A 584 -31.97 -24.01 26.73
CA LYS A 584 -33.18 -23.65 27.47
C LYS A 584 -34.43 -23.74 26.61
N SER A 585 -34.40 -23.19 25.38
CA SER A 585 -35.54 -23.27 24.45
C SER A 585 -35.92 -24.70 24.11
N ILE A 586 -34.94 -25.59 23.87
CA ILE A 586 -35.18 -27.01 23.61
C ILE A 586 -35.77 -27.69 24.86
N ASN A 587 -35.18 -27.45 26.02
CA ASN A 587 -35.64 -28.07 27.26
C ASN A 587 -37.06 -27.64 27.64
N THR A 588 -37.40 -26.35 27.53
CA THR A 588 -38.78 -25.87 27.73
C THR A 588 -39.77 -26.48 26.74
N TRP A 589 -39.37 -26.70 25.48
CA TRP A 589 -40.22 -27.41 24.51
C TRP A 589 -40.42 -28.89 24.88
N LEU A 590 -39.37 -29.55 25.38
CA LEU A 590 -39.40 -30.95 25.80
C LEU A 590 -40.19 -31.18 27.10
N GLU A 591 -40.31 -30.19 27.99
CA GLU A 591 -41.10 -30.27 29.23
C GLU A 591 -42.58 -30.61 29.00
N GLY A 592 -43.09 -30.45 27.77
CA GLY A 592 -44.43 -30.90 27.36
C GLY A 592 -44.52 -32.39 26.93
N GLY A 593 -43.43 -33.16 26.96
CA GLY A 593 -43.35 -34.56 26.55
C GLY A 593 -42.44 -35.42 27.43
N ARG A 594 -42.57 -36.76 27.38
CA ARG A 594 -41.85 -37.74 28.25
C ARG A 594 -40.35 -37.90 27.95
N SER A 595 -39.65 -36.84 27.52
CA SER A 595 -38.26 -36.91 27.06
C SER A 595 -37.31 -36.29 28.09
N LYS A 596 -36.15 -36.93 28.31
CA LYS A 596 -35.07 -36.37 29.16
C LYS A 596 -34.51 -35.10 28.52
N GLY A 597 -34.18 -34.09 29.34
CA GLY A 597 -33.57 -32.85 28.88
C GLY A 597 -32.25 -33.05 28.13
N VAL A 598 -31.92 -32.07 27.29
CA VAL A 598 -30.71 -32.02 26.46
C VAL A 598 -29.69 -31.09 27.12
N ASN A 599 -28.41 -31.47 27.06
CA ASN A 599 -27.28 -30.64 27.47
C ASN A 599 -26.45 -30.33 26.21
N LEU A 600 -26.40 -29.06 25.80
CA LEU A 600 -25.66 -28.67 24.61
C LEU A 600 -24.23 -28.31 25.00
N LYS A 601 -23.27 -28.97 24.34
CA LYS A 601 -21.85 -28.68 24.50
C LYS A 601 -21.26 -28.33 23.13
N PRO A 602 -20.31 -27.38 23.07
CA PRO A 602 -19.56 -27.15 21.84
C PRO A 602 -18.86 -28.43 21.40
N ASP A 603 -18.91 -28.72 20.09
CA ASP A 603 -18.15 -29.81 19.49
C ASP A 603 -16.65 -29.57 19.75
N PRO A 604 -15.88 -30.59 20.23
CA PRO A 604 -14.46 -30.47 20.50
C PRO A 604 -13.63 -29.85 19.36
N LYS A 605 -14.01 -30.07 18.09
CA LYS A 605 -13.31 -29.54 16.92
C LYS A 605 -13.43 -28.02 16.76
N VAL A 606 -14.49 -27.43 17.29
CA VAL A 606 -14.77 -25.99 17.19
C VAL A 606 -14.81 -25.30 18.55
N LYS A 607 -14.77 -26.06 19.65
CA LYS A 607 -14.80 -25.56 21.02
C LYS A 607 -13.77 -24.47 21.24
N ASP A 608 -12.53 -24.67 20.81
CA ASP A 608 -11.46 -23.70 20.99
C ASP A 608 -11.64 -22.45 20.13
N LYS A 609 -12.34 -22.54 18.99
CA LYS A 609 -12.69 -21.38 18.18
C LYS A 609 -13.91 -20.62 18.72
N LEU A 610 -14.87 -21.32 19.28
CA LEU A 610 -16.12 -20.76 19.81
C LEU A 610 -15.95 -20.15 21.20
N LEU A 611 -15.17 -20.81 22.06
CA LEU A 611 -14.96 -20.44 23.45
C LEU A 611 -13.56 -19.89 23.73
N GLY A 612 -12.60 -20.12 22.83
CA GLY A 612 -11.27 -19.54 22.94
C GLY A 612 -11.25 -18.08 22.50
N TYR A 613 -10.26 -17.36 22.97
CA TYR A 613 -9.99 -16.01 22.50
C TYR A 613 -9.26 -16.11 21.17
N ALA A 614 -9.85 -15.59 20.10
CA ALA A 614 -9.14 -15.45 18.84
C ALA A 614 -7.90 -14.58 19.09
N SER A 615 -6.71 -15.16 18.86
CA SER A 615 -5.48 -14.40 19.01
C SER A 615 -5.39 -13.34 17.91
N GLU A 616 -4.58 -12.30 18.12
CA GLU A 616 -4.30 -11.33 17.05
C GLU A 616 -3.80 -12.03 15.78
N LYS A 617 -3.01 -13.10 15.93
CA LYS A 617 -2.52 -13.92 14.82
C LYS A 617 -3.66 -14.61 14.05
N ASP A 618 -4.67 -15.13 14.74
CA ASP A 618 -5.80 -15.81 14.10
C ASP A 618 -6.65 -14.82 13.29
N ILE A 619 -6.90 -13.64 13.85
CA ILE A 619 -7.63 -12.56 13.18
C ILE A 619 -6.86 -12.11 11.93
N VAL A 620 -5.55 -11.92 12.05
CA VAL A 620 -4.67 -11.55 10.93
C VAL A 620 -4.67 -12.62 9.84
N HIS A 621 -4.57 -13.89 10.21
CA HIS A 621 -4.60 -15.00 9.26
C HIS A 621 -5.95 -15.12 8.55
N ALA A 622 -7.06 -14.98 9.26
CA ALA A 622 -8.39 -15.02 8.68
C ALA A 622 -8.62 -13.82 7.73
N GLY A 623 -8.23 -12.61 8.14
CA GLY A 623 -8.32 -11.43 7.29
C GLY A 623 -7.43 -11.51 6.04
N LEU A 624 -6.24 -12.10 6.18
CA LEU A 624 -5.34 -12.40 5.06
C LEU A 624 -5.97 -13.40 4.09
N GLU A 625 -6.46 -14.54 4.61
CA GLU A 625 -7.11 -15.58 3.80
C GLU A 625 -8.29 -15.02 3.02
N HIS A 626 -9.20 -14.29 3.70
CA HIS A 626 -10.34 -13.64 3.07
C HIS A 626 -9.93 -12.68 1.95
N THR A 627 -8.90 -11.86 2.18
CA THR A 627 -8.41 -10.89 1.19
C THR A 627 -7.87 -11.59 -0.06
N MET A 628 -7.08 -12.65 0.13
CA MET A 628 -6.49 -13.42 -0.97
C MET A 628 -7.56 -14.18 -1.76
N GLU A 629 -8.52 -14.82 -1.08
CA GLU A 629 -9.62 -15.54 -1.74
C GLU A 629 -10.48 -14.58 -2.57
N ARG A 630 -10.86 -13.43 -2.00
CA ARG A 630 -11.62 -12.39 -2.70
C ARG A 630 -10.89 -11.87 -3.93
N ALA A 631 -9.58 -11.62 -3.83
CA ALA A 631 -8.78 -11.18 -4.96
C ALA A 631 -8.69 -12.27 -6.05
N ALA A 632 -8.52 -13.53 -5.66
CA ALA A 632 -8.50 -14.66 -6.59
C ALA A 632 -9.83 -14.82 -7.34
N GLU A 633 -10.97 -14.68 -6.67
CA GLU A 633 -12.30 -14.69 -7.28
C GLU A 633 -12.45 -13.62 -8.35
N VAL A 634 -12.01 -12.38 -8.06
CA VAL A 634 -12.10 -11.27 -9.00
C VAL A 634 -11.18 -11.50 -10.20
N ILE A 635 -9.97 -12.04 -9.99
CA ILE A 635 -9.06 -12.44 -11.07
C ILE A 635 -9.72 -13.51 -11.94
N MET A 636 -10.28 -14.57 -11.35
CA MET A 636 -10.93 -15.67 -12.07
C MET A 636 -12.23 -15.26 -12.77
N SER A 637 -12.93 -14.26 -12.26
CA SER A 637 -14.04 -13.63 -12.97
C SER A 637 -13.54 -12.89 -14.21
N THR A 638 -12.45 -12.12 -14.05
CA THR A 638 -11.83 -11.35 -15.13
C THR A 638 -11.26 -12.25 -16.23
N THR A 639 -10.63 -13.38 -15.89
CA THR A 639 -10.14 -14.33 -16.89
C THR A 639 -11.27 -14.89 -17.75
N LYS A 640 -12.46 -15.11 -17.17
CA LYS A 640 -13.65 -15.56 -17.92
C LYS A 640 -14.20 -14.45 -18.81
N THR A 641 -14.36 -13.24 -18.28
CA THR A 641 -14.90 -12.09 -19.03
C THR A 641 -14.07 -11.76 -20.26
N TYR A 642 -12.74 -11.80 -20.15
CA TYR A 642 -11.82 -11.50 -21.25
C TYR A 642 -11.33 -12.74 -22.01
N ASN A 643 -11.84 -13.93 -21.69
CA ASN A 643 -11.43 -15.21 -22.28
C ASN A 643 -9.90 -15.44 -22.28
N LEU A 644 -9.25 -15.18 -21.13
CA LEU A 644 -7.79 -15.21 -20.97
C LEU A 644 -7.22 -16.61 -20.66
N GLY A 645 -8.07 -17.60 -20.41
CA GLY A 645 -7.63 -18.97 -20.09
C GLY A 645 -6.72 -19.00 -18.85
N LEU A 646 -5.47 -19.42 -19.04
CA LEU A 646 -4.45 -19.52 -17.98
C LEU A 646 -3.62 -18.23 -17.77
N ASP A 647 -3.92 -17.15 -18.49
CA ASP A 647 -3.22 -15.87 -18.36
C ASP A 647 -3.74 -15.08 -17.14
N ILE A 648 -3.44 -15.62 -15.96
CA ILE A 648 -3.82 -15.07 -14.66
C ILE A 648 -3.13 -13.72 -14.42
N ARG A 649 -1.91 -13.53 -14.95
CA ARG A 649 -1.16 -12.29 -14.82
C ARG A 649 -1.87 -11.13 -15.49
N THR A 650 -2.28 -11.27 -16.75
CA THR A 650 -2.96 -10.19 -17.47
C THR A 650 -4.29 -9.84 -16.81
N ALA A 651 -5.04 -10.84 -16.32
CA ALA A 651 -6.26 -10.61 -15.54
C ALA A 651 -6.00 -9.83 -14.25
N ALA A 652 -4.94 -10.17 -13.51
CA ALA A 652 -4.56 -9.44 -12.29
C ALA A 652 -4.19 -7.98 -12.58
N TYR A 653 -3.40 -7.73 -13.63
CA TYR A 653 -3.08 -6.35 -14.06
C TYR A 653 -4.32 -5.59 -14.51
N LEU A 654 -5.23 -6.22 -15.28
CA LEU A 654 -6.49 -5.62 -15.70
C LEU A 654 -7.31 -5.11 -14.51
N VAL A 655 -7.51 -5.96 -13.51
CA VAL A 655 -8.25 -5.60 -12.28
C VAL A 655 -7.58 -4.42 -11.57
N SER A 656 -6.26 -4.43 -11.43
CA SER A 656 -5.52 -3.37 -10.76
C SER A 656 -5.56 -2.05 -11.52
N ILE A 657 -5.29 -2.07 -12.83
CA ILE A 657 -5.27 -0.89 -13.68
C ILE A 657 -6.67 -0.29 -13.76
N GLU A 658 -7.72 -1.11 -13.90
CA GLU A 658 -9.10 -0.63 -13.94
C GLU A 658 -9.48 0.16 -12.68
N LYS A 659 -9.12 -0.34 -11.48
CA LYS A 659 -9.36 0.37 -10.22
C LYS A 659 -8.65 1.72 -10.16
N ILE A 660 -7.39 1.77 -10.60
CA ILE A 660 -6.60 3.01 -10.61
C ILE A 660 -7.12 3.99 -11.67
N TYR A 661 -7.44 3.48 -12.85
CA TYR A 661 -8.03 4.23 -13.95
C TYR A 661 -9.35 4.90 -13.53
N ASN A 662 -10.25 4.14 -12.90
CA ASN A 662 -11.51 4.67 -12.41
C ASN A 662 -11.31 5.78 -11.37
N PHE A 663 -10.33 5.64 -10.47
CA PHE A 663 -9.97 6.72 -9.55
C PHE A 663 -9.58 8.00 -10.29
N TYR A 664 -8.68 7.95 -11.26
CA TYR A 664 -8.25 9.15 -12.01
C TYR A 664 -9.37 9.74 -12.86
N ARG A 665 -10.21 8.88 -13.46
CA ARG A 665 -11.36 9.29 -14.25
C ARG A 665 -12.37 10.07 -13.40
N GLU A 666 -12.63 9.63 -12.17
CA GLU A 666 -13.58 10.24 -11.25
C GLU A 666 -13.02 11.47 -10.55
N ALA A 667 -11.74 11.46 -10.17
CA ALA A 667 -11.08 12.59 -9.51
C ALA A 667 -10.85 13.80 -10.45
N GLY A 668 -11.00 13.60 -11.77
CA GLY A 668 -10.58 14.55 -12.78
C GLY A 668 -9.06 14.63 -12.82
N VAL A 669 -8.46 13.97 -13.82
CA VAL A 669 -7.00 13.82 -14.04
C VAL A 669 -6.21 15.11 -13.75
N SER A 670 -6.80 16.28 -14.02
CA SER A 670 -6.23 17.62 -13.86
C SER A 670 -6.20 18.20 -12.43
N SER A 671 -6.83 17.60 -11.41
CA SER A 671 -6.66 18.06 -10.01
C SER A 671 -5.34 17.60 -9.37
N VAL A 672 -4.58 16.77 -10.10
CA VAL A 672 -3.27 16.21 -9.74
C VAL A 672 -2.13 16.80 -10.62
N ILE A 673 -2.45 17.61 -11.64
CA ILE A 673 -1.47 18.26 -12.54
C ILE A 673 -1.15 19.68 -12.07
#